data_AF-A0A5S4WYR0-F1
#
_entry.id   AF-A0A5S4WYR0-F1
#
_cell.length_a   1.000
_cell.length_b   1.000
_cell.length_c   1.000
_cell.angle_alpha   90.00
_cell.angle_beta   90.00
_cell.angle_gamma   90.00
#
_symmetry.space_group_name_H-M   'P 1'
#
loop_
_entity.id
_entity.type
_entity.pdbx_description
1 polymer ?
#
loop_
_entity_poly.entity_id
_entity_poly.type
_entity_poly.pdbx_seq_one_letter_code
_entity_poly.pdbx_strand_id
1 'polypeptide(L)'
;MTTSLPSCPRFHLQRHARRFAALLLAGTALAGLPLASPAQAQTWTGATSADWFASGNWSANTVPTAATTVVIDTIAPNPTVIGAAGAAGNSVIVGQVATGTLTISGGGALSAFGVAAGNTSAATGAVTVTGSGSTLTAVGAGSQVVIGNLGTGTLQILNGGVVSDASGFVGSNVAGTGVVTVDGLGSAWTNSAILGIGELQSTGTLTISNQGQVTAVTAYIGVADGTGTVNVTDLNSALSTSGALNVGQSGTGALTVSNGAKVISNIGIIGNFAGGNGTVTVDGAGSTWTNNQGVTIGSSSTGTLTVSNGGAVSAASVTAGDQAGSTGTVTVAGTGSTLTTTGIGNQVVIGNFGTASLQILSGGAVSDANGVVGQNTGGVGTVTVDGLGSTWTNTSTLTVGTQGTGTLALSNQGQATAAGVLIGVAGGTGTVSLTGHSGVSTAGAVNVGFTGTGTLTVASNSSLVSSGGAIGNLAGAQGAVTVTGAGSAWSFGAFDLTIGANGTGSLLVSNGGAMSSSNGAGILGQAAGSSGTVTVDGTGSSWTTPAFLFVGVGGTGAMTISNGGTVITGDGYLGVAAGGAGTMTVTGANSIWTSTGGVFVGFGGSGALTVSNGGAISAPSGMAIAASAGSVGTLNIGADAASAAAAPGTLNTPTVGFGLGAGSINFNHTSAGYDFTPVIGGNGTISQVAGTTILTADSSGFTGATNVTGGRLAVNGSLAGSAVTVSGSGVLGGTGTVGNTTINGGTLSPGNSIGTLTVQGNLAFTSAAHYLVEVSPTAADLTNATGTATLGGATVNASFAPGSYVVKQYTILNATGGVSGTFGSVVVNTNLPSGFRSSLSYDANNAYLNLDLASQYSGLSINQQNVANSLTNFFNTTGGIPAVFGSLTPAGLTQVSGELATGSQQTTFDAMGLFLGAMTDPFMGRRGEVVGPSAPLQFADETRAPGASPAFAMMPGKAPPAASFDRRWSVWGAGFGGSRTTNGDAALGSSGATGRVYGMAAGADYLLSPSTLAGFALAGGGTNFSVSNGGRGHSDLFQAGSFVRHTMGPAYMVAALAYGWQNVTTDRTVSVAGADQLHAKFNANAFSGRLEGGYRFATSWVGITPYAAGQFTTYALPAYAEQAVSGTNTFALTYGAKTATAPRSELGIRADKSYALTDAILTLRGRVAWAHDFTTDRAIAATFQTLPGASFVVNGAGQAGEAALTTASAEIKWIGGFSLAATFEGEFSSASQSYTSKGVARYAW
;
A
#
# COMPACT_ATOMS: atom_id res chain seq x y z
N MET A 1 -13.00 -7.26 -51.63
CA MET A 1 -14.03 -7.59 -52.63
C MET A 1 -14.20 -6.42 -53.58
N THR A 2 -14.50 -6.74 -54.83
CA THR A 2 -14.36 -5.98 -56.08
C THR A 2 -15.26 -4.74 -56.25
N THR A 3 -14.61 -3.61 -56.58
CA THR A 3 -15.01 -2.56 -57.55
C THR A 3 -16.49 -2.27 -57.84
N SER A 4 -16.96 -1.10 -57.43
CA SER A 4 -17.86 -0.24 -58.22
C SER A 4 -17.80 1.22 -57.74
N LEU A 5 -16.95 2.02 -58.38
CA LEU A 5 -16.97 3.49 -58.30
C LEU A 5 -18.16 4.01 -59.13
N PRO A 6 -19.08 4.82 -58.58
CA PRO A 6 -19.94 5.65 -59.40
C PRO A 6 -19.20 6.96 -59.73
N SER A 7 -19.03 7.16 -61.02
CA SER A 7 -18.52 8.35 -61.69
C SER A 7 -19.16 9.66 -61.21
N CYS A 8 -18.27 10.60 -60.89
CA CYS A 8 -18.47 12.04 -60.76
C CYS A 8 -19.23 12.66 -61.94
N PRO A 9 -20.28 13.48 -61.72
CA PRO A 9 -20.67 14.50 -62.67
C PRO A 9 -20.01 15.82 -62.26
N ARG A 10 -18.87 16.15 -62.90
CA ARG A 10 -18.36 17.52 -62.95
C ARG A 10 -19.45 18.41 -63.56
N PHE A 11 -20.22 19.11 -62.73
CA PHE A 11 -21.11 20.16 -63.20
C PHE A 11 -20.27 21.28 -63.82
N HIS A 12 -20.45 21.48 -65.11
CA HIS A 12 -19.84 22.54 -65.91
C HIS A 12 -20.31 23.93 -65.43
N LEU A 13 -19.57 24.53 -64.48
CA LEU A 13 -19.81 25.89 -63.99
C LEU A 13 -18.89 26.96 -64.60
N GLN A 14 -18.41 26.75 -65.84
CA GLN A 14 -17.60 27.76 -66.56
C GLN A 14 -18.25 28.37 -67.80
N ARG A 15 -19.51 28.04 -68.11
CA ARG A 15 -20.23 28.64 -69.27
C ARG A 15 -21.18 29.80 -68.95
N HIS A 16 -21.40 30.14 -67.67
CA HIS A 16 -22.27 31.27 -67.28
C HIS A 16 -21.55 32.60 -67.03
N ALA A 17 -20.24 32.59 -66.76
CA ALA A 17 -19.46 33.82 -66.58
C ALA A 17 -19.42 34.71 -67.85
N ARG A 18 -19.53 34.12 -69.05
CA ARG A 18 -19.57 34.87 -70.32
C ARG A 18 -20.97 35.41 -70.67
N ARG A 19 -22.04 35.01 -69.98
CA ARG A 19 -23.39 35.57 -70.15
C ARG A 19 -23.68 36.73 -69.20
N PHE A 20 -22.94 36.85 -68.08
CA PHE A 20 -23.11 37.94 -67.10
C PHE A 20 -22.49 39.28 -67.57
N ALA A 21 -21.43 39.24 -68.39
CA ALA A 21 -20.92 40.44 -69.05
C ALA A 21 -21.94 41.07 -70.03
N ALA A 22 -22.91 40.28 -70.52
CA ALA A 22 -23.98 40.79 -71.40
C ALA A 22 -25.16 41.40 -70.61
N LEU A 23 -25.32 41.08 -69.31
CA LEU A 23 -26.36 41.67 -68.46
C LEU A 23 -25.90 42.99 -67.82
N LEU A 24 -24.60 43.10 -67.49
CA LEU A 24 -23.97 44.38 -67.08
C LEU A 24 -23.97 45.44 -68.19
N LEU A 25 -24.12 45.04 -69.45
CA LEU A 25 -24.32 45.96 -70.59
C LEU A 25 -25.80 46.33 -70.84
N ALA A 26 -26.76 45.76 -70.11
CA ALA A 26 -28.17 46.16 -70.24
C ALA A 26 -28.52 47.36 -69.34
N GLY A 27 -27.72 47.64 -68.30
CA GLY A 27 -27.85 48.82 -67.44
C GLY A 27 -27.34 50.13 -68.06
N THR A 28 -26.71 50.09 -69.25
CA THR A 28 -26.21 51.28 -69.96
C THR A 28 -27.07 51.70 -71.15
N ALA A 29 -28.23 51.09 -71.38
CA ALA A 29 -29.11 51.43 -72.49
C ALA A 29 -30.25 52.40 -72.10
N LEU A 30 -29.91 53.53 -71.48
CA LEU A 30 -30.65 54.79 -71.71
C LEU A 30 -29.87 55.76 -72.62
N ALA A 31 -28.77 55.30 -73.26
CA ALA A 31 -27.92 56.14 -74.10
C ALA A 31 -27.79 55.69 -75.58
N GLY A 32 -28.58 54.71 -76.07
CA GLY A 32 -28.49 54.32 -77.48
C GLY A 32 -29.61 53.41 -77.98
N LEU A 33 -30.67 54.02 -78.53
CA LEU A 33 -31.55 53.40 -79.53
C LEU A 33 -31.39 54.18 -80.85
N PRO A 34 -31.52 53.53 -82.03
CA PRO A 34 -31.45 54.21 -83.31
C PRO A 34 -32.51 55.31 -83.38
N LEU A 35 -32.12 56.45 -83.96
CA LEU A 35 -32.91 57.64 -84.19
C LEU A 35 -34.25 57.31 -84.88
N ALA A 36 -35.27 57.03 -84.07
CA ALA A 36 -36.63 57.41 -84.41
C ALA A 36 -36.75 58.92 -84.16
N SER A 37 -37.40 59.62 -85.08
CA SER A 37 -37.75 61.05 -85.02
C SER A 37 -38.07 61.54 -83.59
N PRO A 38 -37.62 62.75 -83.19
CA PRO A 38 -37.64 63.17 -81.80
C PRO A 38 -39.06 63.10 -81.26
N ALA A 39 -39.29 62.23 -80.28
CA ALA A 39 -40.44 62.34 -79.40
C ALA A 39 -40.45 63.77 -78.85
N GLN A 40 -41.52 64.51 -79.11
CA GLN A 40 -41.64 65.89 -78.65
C GLN A 40 -41.62 65.86 -77.12
N ALA A 41 -40.52 66.31 -76.51
CA ALA A 41 -40.42 66.36 -75.05
C ALA A 41 -41.36 67.45 -74.53
N GLN A 42 -42.19 67.11 -73.55
CA GLN A 42 -43.09 68.06 -72.92
C GLN A 42 -42.72 68.22 -71.45
N THR A 43 -42.37 69.46 -71.08
CA THR A 43 -42.11 69.85 -69.69
C THR A 43 -43.38 70.36 -69.02
N TRP A 44 -43.63 69.92 -67.77
CA TRP A 44 -44.68 70.43 -66.90
C TRP A 44 -44.34 71.85 -66.42
N THR A 45 -45.23 72.80 -66.67
CA THR A 45 -45.11 74.19 -66.19
C THR A 45 -46.02 74.48 -65.00
N GLY A 46 -47.10 73.69 -64.83
CA GLY A 46 -48.10 73.88 -63.77
C GLY A 46 -48.85 75.23 -63.83
N ALA A 47 -48.81 75.92 -64.97
CA ALA A 47 -49.24 77.31 -65.09
C ALA A 47 -50.76 77.53 -64.91
N THR A 48 -51.60 76.52 -65.20
CA THR A 48 -53.06 76.64 -65.18
C THR A 48 -53.69 75.98 -63.95
N SER A 49 -53.28 74.76 -63.61
CA SER A 49 -53.83 73.96 -62.50
C SER A 49 -52.87 72.81 -62.14
N ALA A 50 -53.26 71.97 -61.18
CA ALA A 50 -52.55 70.72 -60.86
C ALA A 50 -52.90 69.54 -61.79
N ASP A 51 -53.93 69.66 -62.64
CA ASP A 51 -54.50 68.56 -63.41
C ASP A 51 -53.65 68.22 -64.66
N TRP A 52 -53.19 66.97 -64.77
CA TRP A 52 -52.44 66.43 -65.91
C TRP A 52 -53.13 66.68 -67.26
N PHE A 53 -54.47 66.63 -67.30
CA PHE A 53 -55.24 66.72 -68.54
C PHE A 53 -55.50 68.16 -68.99
N ALA A 54 -55.12 69.17 -68.20
CA ALA A 54 -55.18 70.56 -68.64
C ALA A 54 -53.99 70.87 -69.55
N SER A 55 -54.25 71.00 -70.85
CA SER A 55 -53.22 71.21 -71.87
C SER A 55 -52.33 72.43 -71.61
N GLY A 56 -52.87 73.48 -70.97
CA GLY A 56 -52.12 74.69 -70.57
C GLY A 56 -51.07 74.49 -69.46
N ASN A 57 -50.97 73.30 -68.88
CA ASN A 57 -49.90 72.94 -67.94
C ASN A 57 -48.65 72.37 -68.62
N TRP A 58 -48.67 72.20 -69.94
CA TRP A 58 -47.58 71.61 -70.73
C TRP A 58 -46.93 72.63 -71.64
N SER A 59 -45.60 72.60 -71.75
CA SER A 59 -44.79 73.49 -72.62
C SER A 59 -45.25 73.57 -74.09
N ALA A 60 -45.90 72.53 -74.62
CA ALA A 60 -46.44 72.48 -75.98
C ALA A 60 -47.97 72.70 -76.06
N ASN A 61 -48.61 73.14 -74.97
CA ASN A 61 -50.06 73.36 -74.85
C ASN A 61 -50.93 72.17 -75.33
N THR A 62 -50.44 70.94 -75.16
CA THR A 62 -51.11 69.68 -75.52
C THR A 62 -50.85 68.64 -74.43
N VAL A 63 -51.80 67.74 -74.20
CA VAL A 63 -51.63 66.68 -73.18
C VAL A 63 -50.69 65.59 -73.71
N PRO A 64 -49.74 65.07 -72.91
CA PRO A 64 -48.85 63.98 -73.31
C PRO A 64 -49.56 62.71 -73.78
N THR A 65 -48.95 62.00 -74.72
CA THR A 65 -49.41 60.70 -75.26
C THR A 65 -48.34 59.62 -75.06
N ALA A 66 -48.64 58.37 -75.41
CA ALA A 66 -47.69 57.25 -75.33
C ALA A 66 -46.40 57.44 -76.16
N ALA A 67 -46.35 58.40 -77.09
CA ALA A 67 -45.16 58.75 -77.86
C ALA A 67 -44.34 59.90 -77.23
N THR A 68 -44.84 60.53 -76.17
CA THR A 68 -44.30 61.77 -75.60
C THR A 68 -43.31 61.49 -74.46
N THR A 69 -42.12 62.10 -74.51
CA THR A 69 -41.25 62.14 -73.32
C THR A 69 -41.73 63.25 -72.39
N VAL A 70 -42.10 62.91 -71.16
CA VAL A 70 -42.62 63.81 -70.15
C VAL A 70 -41.52 64.17 -69.15
N VAL A 71 -41.36 65.46 -68.87
CA VAL A 71 -40.42 65.97 -67.87
C VAL A 71 -41.15 66.83 -66.84
N ILE A 72 -40.99 66.51 -65.56
CA ILE A 72 -41.59 67.23 -64.43
C ILE A 72 -40.46 67.70 -63.53
N ASP A 73 -40.12 68.99 -63.58
CA ASP A 73 -38.96 69.58 -62.87
C ASP A 73 -39.34 70.76 -61.96
N THR A 74 -40.64 70.92 -61.68
CA THR A 74 -41.15 71.97 -60.80
C THR A 74 -42.26 71.45 -59.89
N ILE A 75 -42.45 72.14 -58.77
CA ILE A 75 -43.56 71.94 -57.82
C ILE A 75 -44.49 73.17 -57.74
N ALA A 76 -44.14 74.26 -58.44
CA ALA A 76 -44.83 75.54 -58.41
C ALA A 76 -45.05 76.11 -59.82
N PRO A 77 -46.15 76.84 -60.08
CA PRO A 77 -47.17 77.26 -59.11
C PRO A 77 -48.13 76.14 -58.70
N ASN A 78 -48.28 75.07 -59.50
CA ASN A 78 -49.10 73.90 -59.15
C ASN A 78 -48.32 72.57 -59.34
N PRO A 79 -48.43 71.62 -58.40
CA PRO A 79 -47.83 70.29 -58.53
C PRO A 79 -48.60 69.40 -59.52
N THR A 80 -47.96 68.35 -60.03
CA THR A 80 -48.56 67.46 -61.04
C THR A 80 -49.47 66.41 -60.40
N VAL A 81 -50.75 66.36 -60.79
CA VAL A 81 -51.74 65.39 -60.30
C VAL A 81 -52.46 64.69 -61.45
N ILE A 82 -52.51 63.36 -61.41
CA ILE A 82 -53.35 62.50 -62.26
C ILE A 82 -54.53 62.02 -61.42
N GLY A 83 -55.70 62.63 -61.62
CA GLY A 83 -56.94 62.30 -60.91
C GLY A 83 -57.93 61.41 -61.68
N ALA A 84 -57.65 61.13 -62.95
CA ALA A 84 -58.51 60.33 -63.83
C ALA A 84 -57.67 59.39 -64.72
N ALA A 85 -58.30 58.37 -65.30
CA ALA A 85 -57.63 57.42 -66.18
C ALA A 85 -57.26 58.03 -67.54
N GLY A 86 -56.20 57.52 -68.17
CA GLY A 86 -55.82 57.85 -69.55
C GLY A 86 -54.58 58.75 -69.70
N ALA A 87 -53.86 59.03 -68.61
CA ALA A 87 -52.55 59.68 -68.71
C ALA A 87 -51.55 58.73 -69.36
N ALA A 88 -50.78 59.22 -70.34
CA ALA A 88 -49.81 58.40 -71.06
C ALA A 88 -48.51 59.17 -71.34
N GLY A 89 -47.40 58.43 -71.39
CA GLY A 89 -46.08 58.92 -71.79
C GLY A 89 -45.27 57.81 -72.45
N ASN A 90 -44.22 58.13 -73.19
CA ASN A 90 -43.18 57.16 -73.53
C ASN A 90 -42.23 57.00 -72.34
N SER A 91 -41.56 58.08 -71.95
CA SER A 91 -40.75 58.14 -70.74
C SER A 91 -41.24 59.28 -69.86
N VAL A 92 -41.54 59.01 -68.59
CA VAL A 92 -41.98 60.01 -67.61
C VAL A 92 -40.87 60.24 -66.60
N ILE A 93 -40.27 61.42 -66.62
CA ILE A 93 -39.12 61.77 -65.79
C ILE A 93 -39.54 62.84 -64.78
N VAL A 94 -39.49 62.50 -63.50
CA VAL A 94 -39.81 63.37 -62.37
C VAL A 94 -38.51 63.77 -61.67
N GLY A 95 -38.18 65.05 -61.68
CA GLY A 95 -36.87 65.55 -61.28
C GLY A 95 -35.79 65.06 -62.24
N GLN A 96 -35.80 65.55 -63.48
CA GLN A 96 -34.75 65.29 -64.46
C GLN A 96 -33.46 66.02 -64.06
N VAL A 97 -33.55 67.34 -63.83
CA VAL A 97 -32.42 68.19 -63.42
C VAL A 97 -32.74 69.08 -62.21
N ALA A 98 -34.01 69.12 -61.77
CA ALA A 98 -34.46 69.92 -60.63
C ALA A 98 -35.40 69.10 -59.72
N THR A 99 -36.24 69.76 -58.93
CA THR A 99 -37.20 69.11 -58.03
C THR A 99 -38.56 68.95 -58.70
N GLY A 100 -39.01 67.72 -58.91
CA GLY A 100 -40.31 67.40 -59.49
C GLY A 100 -41.19 66.54 -58.59
N THR A 101 -42.52 66.73 -58.68
CA THR A 101 -43.52 65.89 -57.98
C THR A 101 -44.62 65.42 -58.92
N LEU A 102 -45.02 64.16 -58.77
CA LEU A 102 -46.14 63.54 -59.47
C LEU A 102 -47.03 62.75 -58.50
N THR A 103 -48.30 63.08 -58.41
CA THR A 103 -49.30 62.36 -57.60
C THR A 103 -50.35 61.71 -58.49
N ILE A 104 -50.52 60.39 -58.39
CA ILE A 104 -51.59 59.63 -59.02
C ILE A 104 -52.58 59.25 -57.92
N SER A 105 -53.82 59.75 -58.01
CA SER A 105 -54.82 59.58 -56.96
C SER A 105 -56.25 59.49 -57.50
N GLY A 106 -57.20 59.09 -56.64
CA GLY A 106 -58.62 59.13 -56.99
C GLY A 106 -59.06 58.20 -58.13
N GLY A 107 -58.32 57.12 -58.41
CA GLY A 107 -58.56 56.25 -59.57
C GLY A 107 -57.80 56.67 -60.84
N GLY A 108 -56.85 57.60 -60.73
CA GLY A 108 -55.99 58.02 -61.82
C GLY A 108 -55.12 56.88 -62.38
N ALA A 109 -54.85 56.88 -63.68
CA ALA A 109 -54.06 55.83 -64.32
C ALA A 109 -53.02 56.40 -65.30
N LEU A 110 -51.75 56.11 -65.04
CA LEU A 110 -50.61 56.44 -65.90
C LEU A 110 -50.10 55.18 -66.61
N SER A 111 -49.96 55.25 -67.94
CA SER A 111 -49.27 54.24 -68.74
C SER A 111 -48.01 54.83 -69.38
N ALA A 112 -46.84 54.22 -69.16
CA ALA A 112 -45.59 54.66 -69.78
C ALA A 112 -44.69 53.50 -70.19
N PHE A 113 -43.71 53.66 -71.07
CA PHE A 113 -42.67 52.64 -71.26
C PHE A 113 -41.62 52.69 -70.14
N GLY A 114 -41.27 53.89 -69.69
CA GLY A 114 -40.35 54.09 -68.57
C GLY A 114 -40.78 55.21 -67.63
N VAL A 115 -40.58 55.04 -66.33
CA VAL A 115 -40.76 56.10 -65.32
C VAL A 115 -39.48 56.25 -64.52
N ALA A 116 -38.98 57.47 -64.38
CA ALA A 116 -37.79 57.77 -63.59
C ALA A 116 -38.05 58.91 -62.60
N ALA A 117 -37.55 58.77 -61.36
CA ALA A 117 -37.58 59.81 -60.33
C ALA A 117 -36.15 60.11 -59.85
N GLY A 118 -35.72 61.37 -59.91
CA GLY A 118 -34.35 61.78 -59.51
C GLY A 118 -33.29 61.31 -60.50
N ASN A 119 -33.33 61.87 -61.72
CA ASN A 119 -32.59 61.32 -62.86
C ASN A 119 -31.09 61.69 -62.87
N THR A 120 -30.73 62.96 -62.68
CA THR A 120 -29.32 63.41 -62.66
C THR A 120 -28.82 63.72 -61.26
N SER A 121 -27.50 63.89 -61.11
CA SER A 121 -26.88 64.37 -59.86
C SER A 121 -27.57 65.65 -59.36
N ALA A 122 -27.89 65.70 -58.07
CA ALA A 122 -28.61 66.78 -57.38
C ALA A 122 -30.11 66.98 -57.74
N ALA A 123 -30.66 66.25 -58.71
CA ALA A 123 -32.10 66.27 -58.99
C ALA A 123 -32.89 65.51 -57.91
N THR A 124 -34.10 65.97 -57.60
CA THR A 124 -35.00 65.31 -56.64
C THR A 124 -36.34 65.01 -57.30
N GLY A 125 -36.70 63.73 -57.42
CA GLY A 125 -38.00 63.31 -57.96
C GLY A 125 -38.84 62.62 -56.91
N ALA A 126 -40.12 62.97 -56.82
CA ALA A 126 -41.07 62.29 -55.93
C ALA A 126 -42.33 61.86 -56.67
N VAL A 127 -42.66 60.57 -56.59
CA VAL A 127 -43.87 59.98 -57.17
C VAL A 127 -44.73 59.39 -56.05
N THR A 128 -46.02 59.72 -56.03
CA THR A 128 -46.98 59.14 -55.08
C THR A 128 -48.14 58.52 -55.85
N VAL A 129 -48.39 57.22 -55.68
CA VAL A 129 -49.54 56.50 -56.21
C VAL A 129 -50.41 56.10 -55.02
N THR A 130 -51.58 56.73 -54.87
CA THR A 130 -52.39 56.58 -53.65
C THR A 130 -53.88 56.42 -53.92
N GLY A 131 -54.54 55.59 -53.11
CA GLY A 131 -55.98 55.34 -53.20
C GLY A 131 -56.35 54.20 -54.15
N SER A 132 -57.45 53.52 -53.85
CA SER A 132 -57.97 52.40 -54.64
C SER A 132 -58.21 52.79 -56.11
N GLY A 133 -57.75 51.94 -57.03
CA GLY A 133 -57.87 52.14 -58.48
C GLY A 133 -56.81 53.05 -59.09
N SER A 134 -55.97 53.72 -58.28
CA SER A 134 -54.86 54.53 -58.79
C SER A 134 -53.73 53.63 -59.28
N THR A 135 -53.30 53.80 -60.53
CA THR A 135 -52.32 52.90 -61.17
C THR A 135 -51.18 53.63 -61.90
N LEU A 136 -49.98 53.07 -61.80
CA LEU A 136 -48.85 53.35 -62.66
C LEU A 136 -48.43 52.05 -63.34
N THR A 137 -48.58 51.99 -64.66
CA THR A 137 -48.24 50.80 -65.45
C THR A 137 -47.14 51.13 -66.44
N ALA A 138 -45.95 50.61 -66.22
CA ALA A 138 -44.88 50.64 -67.19
C ALA A 138 -45.08 49.49 -68.21
N VAL A 139 -45.53 49.81 -69.42
CA VAL A 139 -45.93 48.85 -70.46
C VAL A 139 -44.80 48.50 -71.42
N GLY A 140 -44.69 47.22 -71.80
CA GLY A 140 -43.74 46.72 -72.80
C GLY A 140 -42.70 45.76 -72.24
N ALA A 141 -42.15 44.89 -73.09
CA ALA A 141 -41.05 44.02 -72.70
C ALA A 141 -39.81 44.87 -72.40
N GLY A 142 -39.33 44.82 -71.15
CA GLY A 142 -38.20 45.64 -70.69
C GLY A 142 -38.57 47.05 -70.23
N SER A 143 -39.85 47.34 -69.97
CA SER A 143 -40.29 48.57 -69.30
C SER A 143 -39.64 48.73 -67.92
N GLN A 144 -39.41 49.97 -67.48
CA GLN A 144 -38.66 50.22 -66.24
C GLN A 144 -39.29 51.29 -65.35
N VAL A 145 -39.17 51.09 -64.04
CA VAL A 145 -39.41 52.12 -63.01
C VAL A 145 -38.10 52.34 -62.25
N VAL A 146 -37.49 53.51 -62.40
CA VAL A 146 -36.19 53.84 -61.81
C VAL A 146 -36.33 54.95 -60.77
N ILE A 147 -36.09 54.64 -59.50
CA ILE A 147 -36.20 55.56 -58.37
C ILE A 147 -34.80 55.85 -57.84
N GLY A 148 -34.33 57.08 -58.00
CA GLY A 148 -32.98 57.49 -57.64
C GLY A 148 -31.95 56.93 -58.62
N ASN A 149 -31.90 57.52 -59.82
CA ASN A 149 -30.94 57.11 -60.85
C ASN A 149 -29.51 57.55 -60.49
N LEU A 150 -29.17 58.83 -60.74
CA LEU A 150 -27.97 59.50 -60.23
C LEU A 150 -28.30 60.54 -59.13
N GLY A 151 -29.59 60.88 -58.95
CA GLY A 151 -30.08 61.84 -57.96
C GLY A 151 -30.88 61.17 -56.85
N THR A 152 -31.72 61.95 -56.16
CA THR A 152 -32.61 61.44 -55.10
C THR A 152 -34.01 61.18 -55.66
N GLY A 153 -34.48 59.95 -55.61
CA GLY A 153 -35.83 59.56 -56.03
C GLY A 153 -36.64 58.99 -54.89
N THR A 154 -37.93 59.34 -54.82
CA THR A 154 -38.89 58.70 -53.93
C THR A 154 -40.12 58.18 -54.68
N LEU A 155 -40.60 57.00 -54.31
CA LEU A 155 -41.87 56.43 -54.76
C LEU A 155 -42.68 55.95 -53.56
N GLN A 156 -43.89 56.47 -53.41
CA GLN A 156 -44.84 56.06 -52.38
C GLN A 156 -46.05 55.39 -53.04
N ILE A 157 -46.31 54.12 -52.70
CA ILE A 157 -47.46 53.34 -53.14
C ILE A 157 -48.34 53.11 -51.91
N LEU A 158 -49.43 53.87 -51.80
CA LEU A 158 -50.18 54.01 -50.55
C LEU A 158 -51.66 53.65 -50.73
N ASN A 159 -52.31 53.18 -49.67
CA ASN A 159 -53.78 53.09 -49.55
C ASN A 159 -54.51 52.46 -50.77
N GLY A 160 -53.97 51.39 -51.37
CA GLY A 160 -54.59 50.70 -52.50
C GLY A 160 -54.05 51.08 -53.89
N GLY A 161 -53.00 51.90 -53.95
CA GLY A 161 -52.32 52.25 -55.20
C GLY A 161 -51.53 51.07 -55.79
N VAL A 162 -51.43 50.97 -57.11
CA VAL A 162 -50.75 49.84 -57.78
C VAL A 162 -49.71 50.33 -58.79
N VAL A 163 -48.51 49.75 -58.71
CA VAL A 163 -47.43 49.96 -59.68
C VAL A 163 -47.08 48.63 -60.34
N SER A 164 -46.87 48.64 -61.65
CA SER A 164 -46.39 47.46 -62.39
C SER A 164 -45.40 47.82 -63.49
N ASP A 165 -44.38 46.99 -63.67
CA ASP A 165 -43.32 47.17 -64.67
C ASP A 165 -42.61 45.84 -64.97
N ALA A 166 -41.72 45.83 -65.97
CA ALA A 166 -40.85 44.68 -66.18
C ALA A 166 -39.68 44.68 -65.19
N SER A 167 -38.97 45.79 -65.06
CA SER A 167 -37.86 45.92 -64.11
C SER A 167 -37.90 47.21 -63.27
N GLY A 168 -37.95 47.05 -61.96
CA GLY A 168 -37.88 48.12 -60.98
C GLY A 168 -36.46 48.28 -60.43
N PHE A 169 -35.96 49.51 -60.38
CA PHE A 169 -34.64 49.84 -59.83
C PHE A 169 -34.77 50.94 -58.78
N VAL A 170 -34.20 50.72 -57.59
CA VAL A 170 -34.20 51.67 -56.47
C VAL A 170 -32.76 51.95 -56.09
N GLY A 171 -32.23 53.13 -56.41
CA GLY A 171 -30.80 53.38 -56.41
C GLY A 171 -30.14 52.60 -57.55
N SER A 172 -29.90 53.24 -58.68
CA SER A 172 -29.49 52.53 -59.92
C SER A 172 -28.06 52.82 -60.38
N ASN A 173 -27.55 54.03 -60.16
CA ASN A 173 -26.23 54.46 -60.63
C ASN A 173 -25.45 55.21 -59.55
N VAL A 174 -24.15 55.41 -59.79
CA VAL A 174 -23.18 55.99 -58.85
C VAL A 174 -23.74 57.21 -58.11
N ALA A 175 -23.71 57.16 -56.77
CA ALA A 175 -24.22 58.18 -55.86
C ALA A 175 -25.74 58.46 -55.89
N GLY A 176 -26.51 57.73 -56.68
CA GLY A 176 -27.97 57.78 -56.66
C GLY A 176 -28.55 57.30 -55.32
N THR A 177 -29.66 57.90 -54.90
CA THR A 177 -30.39 57.50 -53.69
C THR A 177 -31.86 57.26 -54.03
N GLY A 178 -32.32 56.01 -53.95
CA GLY A 178 -33.71 55.63 -54.18
C GLY A 178 -34.41 55.22 -52.90
N VAL A 179 -35.64 55.70 -52.68
CA VAL A 179 -36.49 55.27 -51.56
C VAL A 179 -37.88 54.91 -52.06
N VAL A 180 -38.32 53.69 -51.80
CA VAL A 180 -39.66 53.20 -52.13
C VAL A 180 -40.41 52.76 -50.87
N THR A 181 -41.68 53.13 -50.77
CA THR A 181 -42.59 52.67 -49.71
C THR A 181 -43.83 52.06 -50.34
N VAL A 182 -44.17 50.82 -49.97
CA VAL A 182 -45.39 50.12 -50.35
C VAL A 182 -46.19 49.86 -49.08
N ASP A 183 -47.23 50.66 -48.86
CA ASP A 183 -47.90 50.72 -47.57
C ASP A 183 -49.43 50.71 -47.70
N GLY A 184 -50.08 49.88 -46.88
CA GLY A 184 -51.54 49.82 -46.78
C GLY A 184 -52.20 48.73 -47.61
N LEU A 185 -53.43 48.38 -47.24
CA LEU A 185 -54.22 47.34 -47.88
C LEU A 185 -54.44 47.63 -49.37
N GLY A 186 -54.13 46.65 -50.21
CA GLY A 186 -54.27 46.73 -51.67
C GLY A 186 -53.12 47.47 -52.38
N SER A 187 -52.19 48.07 -51.63
CA SER A 187 -51.00 48.70 -52.22
C SER A 187 -50.06 47.63 -52.77
N ALA A 188 -49.69 47.72 -54.05
CA ALA A 188 -48.91 46.67 -54.70
C ALA A 188 -47.86 47.20 -55.69
N TRP A 189 -46.71 46.53 -55.74
CA TRP A 189 -45.70 46.71 -56.78
C TRP A 189 -45.34 45.38 -57.44
N THR A 190 -45.59 45.26 -58.75
CA THR A 190 -45.34 44.02 -59.51
C THR A 190 -44.25 44.23 -60.55
N ASN A 191 -43.16 43.46 -60.44
CA ASN A 191 -42.02 43.48 -61.35
C ASN A 191 -42.00 42.16 -62.13
N SER A 192 -42.29 42.15 -63.43
CA SER A 192 -42.38 40.90 -64.19
C SER A 192 -41.02 40.27 -64.53
N ALA A 193 -39.90 40.93 -64.20
CA ALA A 193 -38.54 40.44 -64.36
C ALA A 193 -37.66 40.74 -63.14
N ILE A 194 -37.06 41.93 -63.06
CA ILE A 194 -36.01 42.23 -62.06
C ILE A 194 -36.49 43.28 -61.08
N LEU A 195 -36.21 43.07 -59.80
CA LEU A 195 -36.23 44.12 -58.78
C LEU A 195 -34.80 44.35 -58.27
N GLY A 196 -34.19 45.48 -58.64
CA GLY A 196 -32.84 45.87 -58.21
C GLY A 196 -32.89 46.95 -57.13
N ILE A 197 -32.25 46.72 -55.99
CA ILE A 197 -32.18 47.66 -54.87
C ILE A 197 -30.71 47.92 -54.54
N GLY A 198 -30.24 49.16 -54.75
CA GLY A 198 -28.87 49.58 -54.50
C GLY A 198 -27.88 48.96 -55.47
N GLU A 199 -27.86 49.45 -56.71
CA GLU A 199 -26.95 49.01 -57.76
C GLU A 199 -25.81 50.03 -58.01
N LEU A 200 -24.63 49.56 -58.44
CA LEU A 200 -23.53 50.40 -58.95
C LEU A 200 -23.14 51.56 -58.02
N GLN A 201 -22.69 51.28 -56.80
CA GLN A 201 -22.28 52.30 -55.81
C GLN A 201 -23.40 53.31 -55.43
N SER A 202 -24.67 52.93 -55.59
CA SER A 202 -25.83 53.71 -55.13
C SER A 202 -26.34 53.24 -53.77
N THR A 203 -27.34 53.97 -53.23
CA THR A 203 -28.12 53.54 -52.05
C THR A 203 -29.59 53.36 -52.42
N GLY A 204 -30.13 52.18 -52.18
CA GLY A 204 -31.53 51.85 -52.42
C GLY A 204 -32.22 51.37 -51.16
N THR A 205 -33.42 51.89 -50.87
CA THR A 205 -34.26 51.45 -49.74
C THR A 205 -35.67 51.13 -50.20
N LEU A 206 -36.17 49.94 -49.88
CA LEU A 206 -37.57 49.54 -50.09
C LEU A 206 -38.20 49.15 -48.74
N THR A 207 -39.32 49.78 -48.40
CA THR A 207 -40.14 49.41 -47.23
C THR A 207 -41.50 48.89 -47.67
N ILE A 208 -41.91 47.74 -47.14
CA ILE A 208 -43.21 47.11 -47.38
C ILE A 208 -43.89 46.97 -46.02
N SER A 209 -45.02 47.63 -45.82
CA SER A 209 -45.69 47.74 -44.52
C SER A 209 -47.21 47.70 -44.63
N ASN A 210 -47.89 47.47 -43.49
CA ASN A 210 -49.34 47.52 -43.37
C ASN A 210 -50.13 46.77 -44.48
N GLN A 211 -49.73 45.52 -44.80
CA GLN A 211 -50.32 44.65 -45.84
C GLN A 211 -49.91 44.98 -47.29
N GLY A 212 -48.92 45.83 -47.50
CA GLY A 212 -48.35 46.09 -48.83
C GLY A 212 -47.76 44.84 -49.48
N GLN A 213 -47.84 44.73 -50.81
CA GLN A 213 -47.39 43.56 -51.57
C GLN A 213 -46.36 43.92 -52.63
N VAL A 214 -45.22 43.24 -52.66
CA VAL A 214 -44.24 43.35 -53.74
C VAL A 214 -43.99 41.98 -54.36
N THR A 215 -44.04 41.91 -55.68
CA THR A 215 -43.71 40.69 -56.43
C THR A 215 -42.63 40.96 -57.46
N ALA A 216 -41.72 40.01 -57.64
CA ALA A 216 -40.68 40.03 -58.66
C ALA A 216 -40.41 38.62 -59.22
N VAL A 217 -39.79 38.49 -60.39
CA VAL A 217 -39.21 37.19 -60.78
C VAL A 217 -37.88 36.98 -60.05
N THR A 218 -36.95 37.92 -60.16
CA THR A 218 -35.68 37.90 -59.44
C THR A 218 -35.47 39.21 -58.71
N ALA A 219 -35.02 39.15 -57.47
CA ALA A 219 -34.64 40.33 -56.69
C ALA A 219 -33.15 40.33 -56.39
N TYR A 220 -32.52 41.49 -56.59
CA TYR A 220 -31.12 41.74 -56.25
C TYR A 220 -31.06 42.91 -55.26
N ILE A 221 -30.47 42.67 -54.09
CA ILE A 221 -30.31 43.66 -53.02
C ILE A 221 -28.81 43.84 -52.79
N GLY A 222 -28.27 45.01 -53.13
CA GLY A 222 -26.83 45.30 -53.07
C GLY A 222 -26.05 44.66 -54.21
N VAL A 223 -25.82 45.42 -55.28
CA VAL A 223 -25.14 44.98 -56.52
C VAL A 223 -23.98 45.91 -56.85
N ALA A 224 -22.84 45.34 -57.24
CA ALA A 224 -21.65 46.06 -57.73
C ALA A 224 -21.27 47.24 -56.82
N ASP A 225 -20.88 46.92 -55.58
CA ASP A 225 -20.54 47.88 -54.52
C ASP A 225 -21.68 48.83 -54.07
N GLY A 226 -22.89 48.69 -54.62
CA GLY A 226 -24.08 49.40 -54.14
C GLY A 226 -24.60 48.87 -52.79
N THR A 227 -25.36 49.71 -52.08
CA THR A 227 -25.99 49.38 -50.80
C THR A 227 -27.51 49.30 -50.96
N GLY A 228 -28.05 48.09 -50.83
CA GLY A 228 -29.49 47.84 -50.90
C GLY A 228 -30.07 47.46 -49.54
N THR A 229 -31.19 48.06 -49.16
CA THR A 229 -31.94 47.72 -47.93
C THR A 229 -33.40 47.44 -48.25
N VAL A 230 -33.91 46.30 -47.80
CA VAL A 230 -35.34 45.94 -47.89
C VAL A 230 -35.89 45.65 -46.50
N ASN A 231 -36.97 46.32 -46.12
CA ASN A 231 -37.69 46.11 -44.88
C ASN A 231 -39.11 45.65 -45.17
N VAL A 232 -39.46 44.45 -44.74
CA VAL A 232 -40.83 43.90 -44.83
C VAL A 232 -41.35 43.78 -43.40
N THR A 233 -42.30 44.63 -43.03
CA THR A 233 -42.85 44.71 -41.66
C THR A 233 -44.36 44.64 -41.66
N ASP A 234 -44.91 44.24 -40.52
CA ASP A 234 -46.34 44.16 -40.20
C ASP A 234 -47.04 42.96 -40.83
N LEU A 235 -48.14 42.57 -40.17
CA LEU A 235 -48.89 41.38 -40.52
C LEU A 235 -49.39 41.44 -41.98
N ASN A 236 -49.11 40.36 -42.72
CA ASN A 236 -49.48 40.15 -44.13
C ASN A 236 -48.79 41.06 -45.15
N SER A 237 -47.88 41.96 -44.76
CA SER A 237 -46.98 42.59 -45.74
C SER A 237 -46.08 41.53 -46.35
N ALA A 238 -45.85 41.59 -47.67
CA ALA A 238 -45.08 40.53 -48.32
C ALA A 238 -44.19 40.96 -49.49
N LEU A 239 -43.06 40.26 -49.60
CA LEU A 239 -42.21 40.19 -50.79
C LEU A 239 -42.23 38.76 -51.34
N SER A 240 -42.60 38.59 -52.61
CA SER A 240 -42.62 37.27 -53.26
C SER A 240 -41.77 37.27 -54.53
N THR A 241 -40.89 36.28 -54.64
CA THR A 241 -40.05 36.06 -55.83
C THR A 241 -40.27 34.66 -56.41
N SER A 242 -40.58 34.56 -57.70
CA SER A 242 -40.74 33.27 -58.38
C SER A 242 -39.40 32.63 -58.78
N GLY A 243 -38.31 33.39 -58.75
CA GLY A 243 -36.93 33.01 -58.99
C GLY A 243 -36.04 33.25 -57.76
N ALA A 244 -34.83 33.79 -57.99
CA ALA A 244 -33.86 33.97 -56.94
C ALA A 244 -34.04 35.29 -56.17
N LEU A 245 -33.86 35.23 -54.85
CA LEU A 245 -33.69 36.40 -53.98
C LEU A 245 -32.23 36.46 -53.55
N ASN A 246 -31.49 37.44 -54.07
CA ASN A 246 -30.06 37.62 -53.81
C ASN A 246 -29.84 38.82 -52.89
N VAL A 247 -29.26 38.57 -51.72
CA VAL A 247 -28.92 39.60 -50.74
C VAL A 247 -27.41 39.70 -50.64
N GLY A 248 -26.84 40.84 -51.03
CA GLY A 248 -25.40 41.01 -51.22
C GLY A 248 -24.91 40.24 -52.44
N GLN A 249 -25.37 40.64 -53.64
CA GLN A 249 -24.99 39.99 -54.89
C GLN A 249 -23.50 40.16 -55.21
N SER A 250 -23.05 41.42 -55.21
CA SER A 250 -21.64 41.84 -55.31
C SER A 250 -21.41 43.22 -54.65
N GLY A 251 -22.35 43.65 -53.81
CA GLY A 251 -22.26 44.84 -52.96
C GLY A 251 -22.84 44.52 -51.57
N THR A 252 -23.30 45.53 -50.83
CA THR A 252 -23.89 45.34 -49.50
C THR A 252 -25.40 45.24 -49.59
N GLY A 253 -25.98 44.11 -49.20
CA GLY A 253 -27.43 43.91 -49.20
C GLY A 253 -27.95 43.56 -47.82
N ALA A 254 -29.07 44.17 -47.43
CA ALA A 254 -29.76 43.88 -46.17
C ALA A 254 -31.26 43.62 -46.41
N LEU A 255 -31.79 42.55 -45.83
CA LEU A 255 -33.21 42.23 -45.81
C LEU A 255 -33.68 41.99 -44.36
N THR A 256 -34.68 42.75 -43.92
CA THR A 256 -35.34 42.55 -42.62
C THR A 256 -36.79 42.13 -42.82
N VAL A 257 -37.20 41.05 -42.15
CA VAL A 257 -38.59 40.56 -42.11
C VAL A 257 -39.05 40.62 -40.66
N SER A 258 -40.04 41.45 -40.35
CA SER A 258 -40.45 41.69 -38.96
C SER A 258 -41.97 41.80 -38.76
N ASN A 259 -42.39 41.75 -37.49
CA ASN A 259 -43.76 42.03 -37.05
C ASN A 259 -44.88 41.24 -37.79
N GLY A 260 -44.61 39.97 -38.16
CA GLY A 260 -45.61 39.11 -38.82
C GLY A 260 -45.61 39.15 -40.35
N ALA A 261 -44.59 39.78 -40.95
CA ALA A 261 -44.42 39.88 -42.40
C ALA A 261 -43.99 38.55 -43.06
N LYS A 262 -44.12 38.47 -44.39
CA LYS A 262 -43.83 37.24 -45.15
C LYS A 262 -42.92 37.51 -46.33
N VAL A 263 -41.84 36.73 -46.45
CA VAL A 263 -41.00 36.67 -47.65
C VAL A 263 -41.07 35.28 -48.25
N ILE A 264 -41.31 35.21 -49.56
CA ILE A 264 -41.35 33.96 -50.31
C ILE A 264 -40.34 34.06 -51.46
N SER A 265 -39.50 33.05 -51.63
CA SER A 265 -38.57 32.95 -52.74
C SER A 265 -38.50 31.53 -53.28
N ASN A 266 -38.10 31.37 -54.55
CA ASN A 266 -37.79 30.04 -55.06
C ASN A 266 -36.41 29.60 -54.52
N ILE A 267 -35.38 30.44 -54.67
CA ILE A 267 -34.02 30.20 -54.15
C ILE A 267 -33.57 31.42 -53.36
N GLY A 268 -32.97 31.22 -52.19
CA GLY A 268 -32.36 32.26 -51.37
C GLY A 268 -30.83 32.23 -51.45
N ILE A 269 -30.19 33.36 -51.73
CA ILE A 269 -28.72 33.47 -51.75
C ILE A 269 -28.29 34.71 -50.97
N ILE A 270 -27.39 34.52 -50.00
CA ILE A 270 -26.83 35.58 -49.17
C ILE A 270 -25.31 35.63 -49.39
N GLY A 271 -24.76 36.74 -49.87
CA GLY A 271 -23.34 36.87 -50.18
C GLY A 271 -22.91 36.02 -51.38
N ASN A 272 -23.39 36.38 -52.58
CA ASN A 272 -23.28 35.53 -53.78
C ASN A 272 -21.85 35.51 -54.37
N PHE A 273 -21.39 36.64 -54.92
CA PHE A 273 -20.09 36.77 -55.56
C PHE A 273 -19.06 37.48 -54.67
N ALA A 274 -17.79 37.42 -55.06
CA ALA A 274 -16.71 38.16 -54.40
C ALA A 274 -17.06 39.66 -54.27
N GLY A 275 -16.83 40.22 -53.07
CA GLY A 275 -17.23 41.60 -52.72
C GLY A 275 -18.68 41.73 -52.23
N GLY A 276 -19.52 40.70 -52.39
CA GLY A 276 -20.88 40.67 -51.85
C GLY A 276 -20.91 40.47 -50.34
N ASN A 277 -21.63 41.32 -49.62
CA ASN A 277 -21.92 41.16 -48.19
C ASN A 277 -23.42 41.19 -47.98
N GLY A 278 -24.01 40.04 -47.66
CA GLY A 278 -25.44 39.88 -47.48
C GLY A 278 -25.83 39.66 -46.02
N THR A 279 -26.87 40.36 -45.56
CA THR A 279 -27.47 40.14 -44.24
C THR A 279 -28.99 39.96 -44.36
N VAL A 280 -29.50 38.88 -43.75
CA VAL A 280 -30.95 38.62 -43.65
C VAL A 280 -31.32 38.45 -42.19
N THR A 281 -32.32 39.19 -41.74
CA THR A 281 -32.89 39.09 -40.39
C THR A 281 -34.37 38.75 -40.47
N VAL A 282 -34.79 37.66 -39.85
CA VAL A 282 -36.20 37.27 -39.69
C VAL A 282 -36.54 37.32 -38.20
N ASP A 283 -37.26 38.36 -37.80
CA ASP A 283 -37.46 38.74 -36.41
C ASP A 283 -38.94 38.83 -36.02
N GLY A 284 -39.29 38.30 -34.86
CA GLY A 284 -40.64 38.43 -34.31
C GLY A 284 -41.60 37.32 -34.71
N ALA A 285 -42.55 37.03 -33.82
CA ALA A 285 -43.54 35.97 -34.00
C ALA A 285 -44.36 36.17 -35.29
N GLY A 286 -44.46 35.11 -36.09
CA GLY A 286 -45.22 35.10 -37.35
C GLY A 286 -44.47 35.71 -38.54
N SER A 287 -43.30 36.31 -38.33
CA SER A 287 -42.42 36.72 -39.43
C SER A 287 -41.83 35.49 -40.10
N THR A 288 -41.96 35.37 -41.42
CA THR A 288 -41.54 34.16 -42.14
C THR A 288 -40.72 34.45 -43.38
N TRP A 289 -39.70 33.61 -43.62
CA TRP A 289 -39.05 33.51 -44.92
C TRP A 289 -39.11 32.06 -45.43
N THR A 290 -39.87 31.85 -46.51
CA THR A 290 -40.08 30.53 -47.10
C THR A 290 -39.38 30.44 -48.44
N ASN A 291 -38.54 29.40 -48.60
CA ASN A 291 -37.83 29.09 -49.83
C ASN A 291 -38.33 27.76 -50.39
N ASN A 292 -38.78 27.74 -51.65
CA ASN A 292 -39.26 26.50 -52.27
C ASN A 292 -38.13 25.52 -52.62
N GLN A 293 -36.89 26.03 -52.74
CA GLN A 293 -35.65 25.28 -52.95
C GLN A 293 -34.66 25.60 -51.82
N GLY A 294 -33.36 25.60 -52.11
CA GLY A 294 -32.32 25.83 -51.10
C GLY A 294 -32.09 27.29 -50.71
N VAL A 295 -31.52 27.48 -49.53
CA VAL A 295 -30.90 28.73 -49.06
C VAL A 295 -29.39 28.54 -48.97
N THR A 296 -28.64 29.42 -49.62
CA THR A 296 -27.17 29.45 -49.56
C THR A 296 -26.70 30.69 -48.80
N ILE A 297 -25.89 30.51 -47.76
CA ILE A 297 -25.35 31.59 -46.91
C ILE A 297 -23.83 31.64 -47.04
N GLY A 298 -23.31 32.72 -47.61
CA GLY A 298 -21.91 32.82 -48.01
C GLY A 298 -21.63 31.87 -49.17
N SER A 299 -22.06 32.23 -50.38
CA SER A 299 -21.82 31.39 -51.57
C SER A 299 -20.34 31.47 -51.99
N SER A 300 -19.86 32.65 -52.40
CA SER A 300 -18.45 32.92 -52.72
C SER A 300 -17.85 34.09 -51.92
N SER A 301 -18.58 34.60 -50.92
CA SER A 301 -18.20 35.73 -50.08
C SER A 301 -18.83 35.58 -48.67
N THR A 302 -19.18 36.68 -48.00
CA THR A 302 -19.77 36.68 -46.66
C THR A 302 -21.30 36.77 -46.71
N GLY A 303 -21.98 35.83 -46.06
CA GLY A 303 -23.42 35.88 -45.84
C GLY A 303 -23.77 35.65 -44.37
N THR A 304 -24.80 36.36 -43.89
CA THR A 304 -25.31 36.24 -42.52
C THR A 304 -26.82 36.07 -42.52
N LEU A 305 -27.32 35.07 -41.79
CA LEU A 305 -28.74 34.85 -41.52
C LEU A 305 -29.00 34.86 -40.01
N THR A 306 -29.90 35.72 -39.55
CA THR A 306 -30.37 35.78 -38.16
C THR A 306 -31.87 35.49 -38.11
N VAL A 307 -32.27 34.54 -37.27
CA VAL A 307 -33.67 34.21 -36.99
C VAL A 307 -33.89 34.42 -35.49
N SER A 308 -34.75 35.38 -35.12
CA SER A 308 -34.90 35.81 -33.73
C SER A 308 -36.35 36.06 -33.31
N ASN A 309 -36.57 36.05 -31.98
CA ASN A 309 -37.83 36.45 -31.35
C ASN A 309 -39.11 35.79 -31.90
N GLY A 310 -39.03 34.52 -32.32
CA GLY A 310 -40.19 33.80 -32.88
C GLY A 310 -40.30 33.81 -34.41
N GLY A 311 -39.28 34.32 -35.11
CA GLY A 311 -39.21 34.27 -36.57
C GLY A 311 -39.01 32.85 -37.11
N ALA A 312 -39.43 32.60 -38.35
CA ALA A 312 -39.31 31.27 -38.95
C ALA A 312 -38.75 31.29 -40.37
N VAL A 313 -37.79 30.41 -40.64
CA VAL A 313 -37.22 30.17 -41.97
C VAL A 313 -37.48 28.72 -42.38
N SER A 314 -37.98 28.53 -43.59
CA SER A 314 -38.20 27.20 -44.19
C SER A 314 -37.53 27.12 -45.56
N ALA A 315 -36.87 26.01 -45.86
CA ALA A 315 -36.22 25.74 -47.14
C ALA A 315 -36.24 24.25 -47.51
N ALA A 316 -35.89 23.90 -48.75
CA ALA A 316 -35.63 22.51 -49.12
C ALA A 316 -34.30 21.99 -48.55
N SER A 317 -33.29 22.87 -48.53
CA SER A 317 -31.96 22.63 -48.00
C SER A 317 -31.34 23.94 -47.53
N VAL A 318 -30.40 23.88 -46.58
CA VAL A 318 -29.61 25.04 -46.14
C VAL A 318 -28.13 24.70 -46.28
N THR A 319 -27.35 25.60 -46.86
CA THR A 319 -25.89 25.43 -47.01
C THR A 319 -25.19 26.74 -46.66
N ALA A 320 -24.27 26.67 -45.69
CA ALA A 320 -23.47 27.81 -45.25
C ALA A 320 -21.98 27.58 -45.53
N GLY A 321 -21.29 28.61 -46.03
CA GLY A 321 -19.89 28.53 -46.45
C GLY A 321 -19.72 27.59 -47.64
N ASP A 322 -20.40 27.92 -48.75
CA ASP A 322 -20.56 27.02 -49.89
C ASP A 322 -19.23 26.78 -50.61
N GLN A 323 -18.54 27.83 -51.05
CA GLN A 323 -17.30 27.74 -51.81
C GLN A 323 -16.04 28.00 -50.97
N ALA A 324 -14.88 27.59 -51.47
CA ALA A 324 -13.60 27.86 -50.81
C ALA A 324 -13.37 29.37 -50.60
N GLY A 325 -13.00 29.76 -49.38
CA GLY A 325 -12.78 31.16 -48.98
C GLY A 325 -14.05 31.94 -48.64
N SER A 326 -15.25 31.38 -48.83
CA SER A 326 -16.52 31.98 -48.39
C SER A 326 -16.73 31.82 -46.88
N THR A 327 -17.56 32.70 -46.29
CA THR A 327 -17.95 32.65 -44.87
C THR A 327 -19.47 32.73 -44.73
N GLY A 328 -20.08 31.72 -44.11
CA GLY A 328 -21.51 31.71 -43.78
C GLY A 328 -21.77 31.72 -42.28
N THR A 329 -22.57 32.66 -41.79
CA THR A 329 -22.97 32.75 -40.37
C THR A 329 -24.47 32.59 -40.25
N VAL A 330 -24.92 31.66 -39.41
CA VAL A 330 -26.35 31.42 -39.12
C VAL A 330 -26.60 31.48 -37.63
N THR A 331 -27.58 32.29 -37.20
CA THR A 331 -28.01 32.37 -35.80
C THR A 331 -29.51 32.13 -35.71
N VAL A 332 -29.94 31.18 -34.88
CA VAL A 332 -31.34 30.91 -34.55
C VAL A 332 -31.49 31.08 -33.05
N ALA A 333 -32.08 32.20 -32.62
CA ALA A 333 -32.09 32.61 -31.22
C ALA A 333 -33.48 32.97 -30.70
N GLY A 334 -33.79 32.56 -29.46
CA GLY A 334 -35.05 32.91 -28.80
C GLY A 334 -36.15 31.88 -29.01
N THR A 335 -37.02 31.75 -28.00
CA THR A 335 -38.15 30.82 -28.01
C THR A 335 -39.05 31.01 -29.22
N GLY A 336 -39.33 29.93 -29.93
CA GLY A 336 -40.19 29.92 -31.12
C GLY A 336 -39.47 30.29 -32.42
N SER A 337 -38.21 30.72 -32.36
CA SER A 337 -37.40 30.95 -33.57
C SER A 337 -37.03 29.61 -34.21
N THR A 338 -37.31 29.45 -35.50
CA THR A 338 -37.13 28.17 -36.20
C THR A 338 -36.40 28.28 -37.53
N LEU A 339 -35.55 27.30 -37.81
CA LEU A 339 -34.99 27.01 -39.14
C LEU A 339 -35.32 25.56 -39.48
N THR A 340 -36.15 25.34 -40.49
CA THR A 340 -36.60 24.00 -40.87
C THR A 340 -36.26 23.70 -42.33
N THR A 341 -35.76 22.49 -42.60
CA THR A 341 -35.65 21.97 -43.97
C THR A 341 -36.62 20.83 -44.23
N THR A 342 -37.23 20.81 -45.42
CA THR A 342 -38.26 19.82 -45.80
C THR A 342 -38.15 19.42 -47.28
N GLY A 343 -38.69 18.27 -47.68
CA GLY A 343 -38.71 17.86 -49.09
C GLY A 343 -37.40 17.19 -49.57
N ILE A 344 -37.13 17.26 -50.88
CA ILE A 344 -35.97 16.60 -51.49
C ILE A 344 -34.72 17.44 -51.22
N GLY A 345 -33.67 16.80 -50.69
CA GLY A 345 -32.44 17.50 -50.29
C GLY A 345 -32.48 18.07 -48.87
N ASN A 346 -33.41 17.60 -48.03
CA ASN A 346 -33.57 17.94 -46.60
C ASN A 346 -32.25 17.75 -45.81
N GLN A 347 -31.43 18.81 -45.79
CA GLN A 347 -30.13 18.83 -45.13
C GLN A 347 -29.78 20.25 -44.68
N VAL A 348 -29.04 20.33 -43.58
CA VAL A 348 -28.36 21.54 -43.12
C VAL A 348 -26.85 21.29 -43.17
N VAL A 349 -26.16 21.98 -44.07
CA VAL A 349 -24.70 21.90 -44.24
C VAL A 349 -24.05 23.15 -43.68
N ILE A 350 -23.16 22.98 -42.70
CA ILE A 350 -22.35 24.05 -42.12
C ILE A 350 -20.89 23.79 -42.48
N GLY A 351 -20.33 24.62 -43.35
CA GLY A 351 -18.95 24.53 -43.82
C GLY A 351 -18.85 23.50 -44.94
N ASN A 352 -19.30 23.88 -46.14
CA ASN A 352 -19.25 23.01 -47.31
C ASN A 352 -17.81 22.88 -47.84
N PHE A 353 -17.34 23.85 -48.65
CA PHE A 353 -15.93 24.06 -48.99
C PHE A 353 -15.31 25.27 -48.27
N GLY A 354 -16.14 26.15 -47.71
CA GLY A 354 -15.73 27.35 -46.96
C GLY A 354 -15.84 27.19 -45.45
N THR A 355 -15.81 28.32 -44.74
CA THR A 355 -15.97 28.37 -43.28
C THR A 355 -17.40 28.74 -42.93
N ALA A 356 -18.03 28.04 -41.98
CA ALA A 356 -19.34 28.45 -41.51
C ALA A 356 -19.59 28.16 -40.03
N SER A 357 -20.51 28.94 -39.46
CA SER A 357 -21.02 28.75 -38.11
C SER A 357 -22.55 28.71 -38.07
N LEU A 358 -23.08 27.84 -37.20
CA LEU A 358 -24.48 27.82 -36.80
C LEU A 358 -24.58 27.93 -35.27
N GLN A 359 -25.30 28.93 -34.79
CA GLN A 359 -25.58 29.13 -33.38
C GLN A 359 -27.07 28.96 -33.11
N ILE A 360 -27.42 27.99 -32.27
CA ILE A 360 -28.78 27.73 -31.82
C ILE A 360 -28.85 28.12 -30.34
N LEU A 361 -29.48 29.25 -30.05
CA LEU A 361 -29.36 29.93 -28.76
C LEU A 361 -30.73 30.17 -28.11
N SER A 362 -30.75 30.20 -26.78
CA SER A 362 -31.88 30.76 -26.00
C SER A 362 -33.27 30.23 -26.40
N GLY A 363 -33.42 28.95 -26.70
CA GLY A 363 -34.71 28.35 -27.08
C GLY A 363 -34.99 28.26 -28.59
N GLY A 364 -34.01 28.60 -29.43
CA GLY A 364 -34.10 28.43 -30.88
C GLY A 364 -34.12 26.95 -31.30
N ALA A 365 -34.73 26.64 -32.44
CA ALA A 365 -34.84 25.26 -32.94
C ALA A 365 -34.44 25.14 -34.42
N VAL A 366 -33.58 24.16 -34.72
CA VAL A 366 -33.22 23.76 -36.08
C VAL A 366 -33.69 22.33 -36.32
N SER A 367 -34.31 22.07 -37.47
CA SER A 367 -34.82 20.75 -37.84
C SER A 367 -34.52 20.40 -39.30
N ASP A 368 -34.00 19.21 -39.53
CA ASP A 368 -33.65 18.67 -40.84
C ASP A 368 -33.66 17.13 -40.84
N ALA A 369 -33.40 16.51 -41.99
CA ALA A 369 -33.12 15.08 -42.07
C ALA A 369 -31.65 14.76 -41.85
N ASN A 370 -30.75 15.48 -42.52
CA ASN A 370 -29.30 15.27 -42.41
C ASN A 370 -28.55 16.55 -42.06
N GLY A 371 -28.00 16.60 -40.85
CA GLY A 371 -27.07 17.63 -40.42
C GLY A 371 -25.64 17.24 -40.81
N VAL A 372 -24.93 18.13 -41.49
CA VAL A 372 -23.55 17.93 -41.91
C VAL A 372 -22.69 19.11 -41.49
N VAL A 373 -21.63 18.84 -40.73
CA VAL A 373 -20.69 19.86 -40.24
C VAL A 373 -19.30 19.56 -40.80
N GLY A 374 -18.76 20.45 -41.65
CA GLY A 374 -17.48 20.24 -42.35
C GLY A 374 -17.58 19.16 -43.44
N GLN A 375 -18.15 19.51 -44.60
CA GLN A 375 -18.53 18.55 -45.65
C GLN A 375 -17.37 18.13 -46.58
N ASN A 376 -16.71 19.10 -47.20
CA ASN A 376 -15.70 18.83 -48.22
C ASN A 376 -14.30 19.20 -47.72
N THR A 377 -13.27 18.75 -48.45
CA THR A 377 -11.88 19.06 -48.14
C THR A 377 -11.67 20.57 -48.06
N GLY A 378 -11.10 21.04 -46.94
CA GLY A 378 -10.91 22.47 -46.65
C GLY A 378 -12.13 23.16 -46.02
N GLY A 379 -13.31 22.53 -46.01
CA GLY A 379 -14.50 23.04 -45.34
C GLY A 379 -14.36 22.98 -43.82
N VAL A 380 -14.73 24.07 -43.14
CA VAL A 380 -14.69 24.20 -41.68
C VAL A 380 -16.09 24.54 -41.18
N GLY A 381 -16.73 23.59 -40.51
CA GLY A 381 -18.05 23.76 -39.91
C GLY A 381 -18.00 23.86 -38.40
N THR A 382 -18.71 24.82 -37.82
CA THR A 382 -18.86 24.97 -36.37
C THR A 382 -20.33 25.10 -35.99
N VAL A 383 -20.80 24.28 -35.07
CA VAL A 383 -22.17 24.36 -34.56
C VAL A 383 -22.18 24.44 -33.05
N THR A 384 -22.93 25.39 -32.51
CA THR A 384 -23.17 25.55 -31.07
C THR A 384 -24.65 25.44 -30.80
N VAL A 385 -25.04 24.55 -29.88
CA VAL A 385 -26.41 24.46 -29.33
C VAL A 385 -26.33 24.79 -27.85
N ASP A 386 -26.80 25.98 -27.48
CA ASP A 386 -26.60 26.53 -26.15
C ASP A 386 -27.89 27.07 -25.54
N GLY A 387 -28.13 26.71 -24.27
CA GLY A 387 -29.25 27.21 -23.49
C GLY A 387 -30.46 26.27 -23.46
N LEU A 388 -31.28 26.43 -22.42
CA LEU A 388 -32.51 25.67 -22.23
C LEU A 388 -33.46 25.86 -23.41
N GLY A 389 -33.97 24.74 -23.95
CA GLY A 389 -34.90 24.72 -25.08
C GLY A 389 -34.24 24.85 -26.45
N SER A 390 -32.94 25.14 -26.52
CA SER A 390 -32.20 25.16 -27.78
C SER A 390 -32.05 23.74 -28.33
N THR A 391 -32.51 23.49 -29.55
CA THR A 391 -32.58 22.14 -30.12
C THR A 391 -32.07 22.05 -31.56
N TRP A 392 -31.34 20.96 -31.86
CA TRP A 392 -31.08 20.53 -33.23
C TRP A 392 -31.63 19.13 -33.47
N THR A 393 -32.67 19.01 -34.29
CA THR A 393 -33.36 17.75 -34.58
C THR A 393 -33.01 17.27 -35.98
N ASN A 394 -32.40 16.08 -36.06
CA ASN A 394 -32.05 15.41 -37.29
C ASN A 394 -32.90 14.15 -37.39
N THR A 395 -33.80 14.06 -38.36
CA THR A 395 -34.67 12.88 -38.51
C THR A 395 -33.94 11.66 -39.10
N SER A 396 -32.73 11.86 -39.65
CA SER A 396 -31.82 10.82 -40.12
C SER A 396 -30.43 10.99 -39.48
N THR A 397 -29.36 11.19 -40.25
CA THR A 397 -27.99 11.13 -39.73
C THR A 397 -27.43 12.51 -39.43
N LEU A 398 -26.84 12.68 -38.25
CA LEU A 398 -25.99 13.82 -37.91
C LEU A 398 -24.53 13.44 -38.13
N THR A 399 -23.85 14.15 -39.04
CA THR A 399 -22.45 13.89 -39.39
C THR A 399 -21.56 15.08 -39.06
N VAL A 400 -20.54 14.85 -38.22
CA VAL A 400 -19.58 15.88 -37.79
C VAL A 400 -18.19 15.49 -38.28
N GLY A 401 -17.64 16.31 -39.17
CA GLY A 401 -16.36 16.08 -39.84
C GLY A 401 -16.45 14.94 -40.86
N THR A 402 -16.78 15.28 -42.11
CA THR A 402 -16.65 14.36 -43.25
C THR A 402 -15.29 14.53 -43.91
N GLN A 403 -15.15 15.06 -45.13
CA GLN A 403 -13.81 15.28 -45.72
C GLN A 403 -13.10 16.53 -45.15
N GLY A 404 -13.83 17.38 -44.42
CA GLY A 404 -13.34 18.61 -43.79
C GLY A 404 -13.22 18.50 -42.26
N THR A 405 -13.23 19.65 -41.60
CA THR A 405 -13.20 19.75 -40.13
C THR A 405 -14.57 20.18 -39.62
N GLY A 406 -15.19 19.35 -38.78
CA GLY A 406 -16.46 19.66 -38.15
C GLY A 406 -16.37 19.69 -36.63
N THR A 407 -16.97 20.71 -36.02
CA THR A 407 -17.10 20.84 -34.56
C THR A 407 -18.55 21.08 -34.18
N LEU A 408 -19.06 20.29 -33.24
CA LEU A 408 -20.36 20.46 -32.62
C LEU A 408 -20.21 20.56 -31.09
N ALA A 409 -20.65 21.67 -30.51
CA ALA A 409 -20.65 21.90 -29.07
C ALA A 409 -22.07 22.07 -28.56
N LEU A 410 -22.44 21.30 -27.54
CA LEU A 410 -23.68 21.47 -26.80
C LEU A 410 -23.36 21.88 -25.37
N SER A 411 -24.04 22.91 -24.89
CA SER A 411 -23.83 23.46 -23.55
C SER A 411 -25.13 23.98 -22.92
N ASN A 412 -25.11 24.18 -21.60
CA ASN A 412 -26.19 24.82 -20.84
C ASN A 412 -27.60 24.27 -21.16
N GLN A 413 -27.76 22.94 -21.13
CA GLN A 413 -29.00 22.20 -21.45
C GLN A 413 -29.41 22.17 -22.93
N GLY A 414 -28.55 22.60 -23.86
CA GLY A 414 -28.77 22.41 -25.29
C GLY A 414 -28.89 20.93 -25.68
N GLN A 415 -29.75 20.61 -26.64
CA GLN A 415 -30.07 19.23 -27.02
C GLN A 415 -29.91 19.00 -28.52
N ALA A 416 -29.43 17.81 -28.90
CA ALA A 416 -29.55 17.32 -30.27
C ALA A 416 -30.18 15.93 -30.32
N THR A 417 -30.99 15.69 -31.34
CA THR A 417 -31.55 14.37 -31.62
C THR A 417 -31.19 13.94 -33.03
N ALA A 418 -30.90 12.65 -33.21
CA ALA A 418 -30.55 12.08 -34.51
C ALA A 418 -31.02 10.62 -34.61
N ALA A 419 -31.32 10.10 -35.79
CA ALA A 419 -31.47 8.65 -35.98
C ALA A 419 -30.13 7.90 -35.91
N GLY A 420 -29.01 8.56 -36.18
CA GLY A 420 -27.65 8.05 -35.97
C GLY A 420 -26.63 9.19 -35.98
N VAL A 421 -25.48 8.98 -35.35
CA VAL A 421 -24.42 9.99 -35.25
C VAL A 421 -23.11 9.43 -35.79
N LEU A 422 -22.48 10.16 -36.71
CA LEU A 422 -21.17 9.84 -37.28
C LEU A 422 -20.19 10.99 -37.00
N ILE A 423 -19.04 10.69 -36.39
CA ILE A 423 -18.00 11.66 -36.06
C ILE A 423 -16.70 11.21 -36.72
N GLY A 424 -16.12 12.03 -37.61
CA GLY A 424 -14.90 11.68 -38.33
C GLY A 424 -15.14 10.63 -39.42
N VAL A 425 -15.59 11.08 -40.59
CA VAL A 425 -15.92 10.28 -41.78
C VAL A 425 -14.97 10.66 -42.92
N ALA A 426 -14.86 9.86 -43.98
CA ALA A 426 -14.09 10.08 -45.21
C ALA A 426 -12.67 10.69 -45.04
N GLY A 427 -11.95 10.37 -43.96
CA GLY A 427 -10.60 10.88 -43.69
C GLY A 427 -10.52 12.26 -43.04
N GLY A 428 -11.62 12.98 -42.80
CA GLY A 428 -11.59 14.24 -42.07
C GLY A 428 -11.78 14.10 -40.57
N THR A 429 -11.97 15.24 -39.90
CA THR A 429 -11.87 15.38 -38.44
C THR A 429 -13.17 15.88 -37.86
N GLY A 430 -13.78 15.07 -36.99
CA GLY A 430 -15.00 15.41 -36.26
C GLY A 430 -14.74 15.58 -34.76
N THR A 431 -15.29 16.63 -34.17
CA THR A 431 -15.23 16.87 -32.71
C THR A 431 -16.62 17.18 -32.18
N VAL A 432 -17.06 16.41 -31.18
CA VAL A 432 -18.32 16.66 -30.46
C VAL A 432 -18.05 16.84 -28.97
N SER A 433 -18.62 17.88 -28.36
CA SER A 433 -18.48 18.16 -26.92
C SER A 433 -19.84 18.41 -26.28
N LEU A 434 -20.16 17.67 -25.24
CA LEU A 434 -21.37 17.82 -24.42
C LEU A 434 -20.96 18.32 -23.04
N THR A 435 -21.42 19.52 -22.67
CA THR A 435 -21.16 20.15 -21.37
C THR A 435 -22.42 20.77 -20.76
N GLY A 436 -22.40 21.12 -19.47
CA GLY A 436 -23.46 21.90 -18.82
C GLY A 436 -24.86 21.29 -18.92
N HIS A 437 -25.04 20.01 -18.58
CA HIS A 437 -26.33 19.29 -18.67
C HIS A 437 -26.92 19.19 -20.09
N SER A 438 -26.08 19.29 -21.12
CA SER A 438 -26.53 19.08 -22.49
C SER A 438 -26.77 17.59 -22.78
N GLY A 439 -27.40 17.31 -23.91
CA GLY A 439 -27.64 15.93 -24.29
C GLY A 439 -27.71 15.68 -25.78
N VAL A 440 -27.33 14.46 -26.15
CA VAL A 440 -27.56 13.88 -27.47
C VAL A 440 -28.35 12.60 -27.27
N SER A 441 -29.47 12.48 -27.97
CA SER A 441 -30.27 11.25 -27.97
C SER A 441 -30.40 10.71 -29.39
N THR A 442 -30.07 9.44 -29.57
CA THR A 442 -30.22 8.77 -30.86
C THR A 442 -30.88 7.40 -30.77
N ALA A 443 -31.75 7.12 -31.73
CA ALA A 443 -32.37 5.79 -31.90
C ALA A 443 -31.40 4.76 -32.47
N GLY A 444 -30.30 5.19 -33.10
CA GLY A 444 -29.32 4.35 -33.76
C GLY A 444 -27.95 4.39 -33.07
N ALA A 445 -26.90 4.10 -33.83
CA ALA A 445 -25.55 3.98 -33.32
C ALA A 445 -24.83 5.34 -33.28
N VAL A 446 -23.92 5.50 -32.31
CA VAL A 446 -22.92 6.59 -32.30
C VAL A 446 -21.58 6.02 -32.73
N ASN A 447 -21.05 6.50 -33.86
CA ASN A 447 -19.76 6.07 -34.38
C ASN A 447 -18.73 7.21 -34.28
N VAL A 448 -17.68 6.99 -33.50
CA VAL A 448 -16.60 7.96 -33.26
C VAL A 448 -15.34 7.48 -33.95
N GLY A 449 -14.86 8.24 -34.94
CA GLY A 449 -13.84 7.77 -35.87
C GLY A 449 -14.40 6.66 -36.76
N PHE A 450 -15.33 7.01 -37.68
CA PHE A 450 -15.96 6.05 -38.57
C PHE A 450 -14.98 5.56 -39.66
N THR A 451 -14.53 6.47 -40.53
CA THR A 451 -13.43 6.25 -41.50
C THR A 451 -12.36 7.34 -41.44
N GLY A 452 -12.48 8.30 -40.52
CA GLY A 452 -11.56 9.41 -40.29
C GLY A 452 -11.15 9.50 -38.81
N THR A 453 -10.92 10.72 -38.33
CA THR A 453 -10.60 10.99 -36.92
C THR A 453 -11.81 11.58 -36.21
N GLY A 454 -12.30 10.92 -35.16
CA GLY A 454 -13.42 11.40 -34.37
C GLY A 454 -13.08 11.54 -32.90
N THR A 455 -13.54 12.62 -32.29
CA THR A 455 -13.44 12.83 -30.84
C THR A 455 -14.81 13.20 -30.25
N LEU A 456 -15.11 12.64 -29.09
CA LEU A 456 -16.35 12.90 -28.35
C LEU A 456 -16.04 13.06 -26.86
N THR A 457 -16.50 14.17 -26.28
CA THR A 457 -16.44 14.40 -24.83
C THR A 457 -17.84 14.53 -24.25
N VAL A 458 -18.13 13.78 -23.19
CA VAL A 458 -19.34 13.90 -22.37
C VAL A 458 -18.92 14.32 -20.97
N ALA A 459 -19.23 15.56 -20.58
CA ALA A 459 -18.79 16.12 -19.31
C ALA A 459 -19.85 17.00 -18.63
N SER A 460 -19.59 17.39 -17.39
CA SER A 460 -20.39 18.38 -16.65
C SER A 460 -21.88 18.05 -16.60
N ASN A 461 -22.22 16.83 -16.13
CA ASN A 461 -23.59 16.30 -16.00
C ASN A 461 -24.35 16.14 -17.33
N SER A 462 -23.64 15.97 -18.45
CA SER A 462 -24.26 15.79 -19.77
C SER A 462 -24.57 14.32 -20.05
N SER A 463 -25.54 14.07 -20.93
CA SER A 463 -26.02 12.71 -21.24
C SER A 463 -25.94 12.39 -22.72
N LEU A 464 -25.41 11.22 -23.05
CA LEU A 464 -25.48 10.62 -24.37
C LEU A 464 -26.31 9.34 -24.31
N VAL A 465 -27.35 9.25 -25.14
CA VAL A 465 -28.19 8.05 -25.25
C VAL A 465 -28.13 7.53 -26.68
N SER A 466 -27.88 6.23 -26.84
CA SER A 466 -27.78 5.57 -28.15
C SER A 466 -28.28 4.12 -28.10
N SER A 467 -28.38 3.46 -29.24
CA SER A 467 -28.69 2.01 -29.28
C SER A 467 -27.46 1.11 -29.13
N GLY A 468 -26.26 1.65 -29.41
CA GLY A 468 -24.95 0.99 -29.45
C GLY A 468 -23.94 1.91 -30.15
N GLY A 469 -22.78 1.39 -30.55
CA GLY A 469 -21.81 2.23 -31.28
C GLY A 469 -20.46 1.60 -31.56
N ALA A 470 -19.61 2.39 -32.20
CA ALA A 470 -18.21 2.02 -32.39
C ALA A 470 -17.27 3.20 -32.20
N ILE A 471 -16.07 2.93 -31.70
CA ILE A 471 -14.97 3.88 -31.55
C ILE A 471 -13.80 3.33 -32.38
N GLY A 472 -13.38 4.03 -33.44
CA GLY A 472 -12.42 3.49 -34.41
C GLY A 472 -13.03 2.36 -35.25
N ASN A 473 -14.02 2.69 -36.08
CA ASN A 473 -14.93 1.71 -36.70
C ASN A 473 -14.30 0.97 -37.90
N LEU A 474 -13.83 1.69 -38.91
CA LEU A 474 -13.24 1.10 -40.13
C LEU A 474 -11.71 1.20 -40.14
N ALA A 475 -11.06 0.47 -41.06
CA ALA A 475 -9.61 0.40 -41.15
C ALA A 475 -8.98 1.80 -41.34
N GLY A 476 -7.96 2.11 -40.53
CA GLY A 476 -7.29 3.42 -40.53
C GLY A 476 -8.03 4.53 -39.78
N ALA A 477 -9.25 4.28 -39.30
CA ALA A 477 -10.00 5.26 -38.51
C ALA A 477 -9.46 5.37 -37.07
N GLN A 478 -9.56 6.56 -36.49
CA GLN A 478 -9.15 6.85 -35.12
C GLN A 478 -10.32 7.45 -34.34
N GLY A 479 -10.77 6.77 -33.29
CA GLY A 479 -11.84 7.25 -32.42
C GLY A 479 -11.36 7.45 -30.99
N ALA A 480 -11.73 8.56 -30.36
CA ALA A 480 -11.48 8.80 -28.95
C ALA A 480 -12.73 9.33 -28.25
N VAL A 481 -13.09 8.71 -27.12
CA VAL A 481 -14.23 9.13 -26.29
C VAL A 481 -13.77 9.35 -24.85
N THR A 482 -14.22 10.46 -24.26
CA THR A 482 -14.03 10.76 -22.83
C THR A 482 -15.39 11.00 -22.18
N VAL A 483 -15.70 10.24 -21.12
CA VAL A 483 -16.87 10.45 -20.25
C VAL A 483 -16.36 10.82 -18.87
N THR A 484 -16.50 12.09 -18.48
CA THR A 484 -15.84 12.61 -17.26
C THR A 484 -16.70 13.53 -16.41
N GLY A 485 -16.56 13.41 -15.09
CA GLY A 485 -17.27 14.25 -14.13
C GLY A 485 -18.59 13.62 -13.69
N ALA A 486 -18.90 13.73 -12.40
CA ALA A 486 -20.13 13.22 -11.79
C ALA A 486 -21.38 13.62 -12.59
N GLY A 487 -22.30 12.67 -12.74
CA GLY A 487 -23.55 12.82 -13.48
C GLY A 487 -23.42 12.77 -15.02
N SER A 488 -22.19 12.80 -15.56
CA SER A 488 -21.97 12.66 -17.00
C SER A 488 -22.08 11.21 -17.40
N ALA A 489 -22.91 10.90 -18.39
CA ALA A 489 -23.21 9.51 -18.71
C ALA A 489 -23.34 9.24 -20.22
N TRP A 490 -22.90 8.06 -20.64
CA TRP A 490 -23.30 7.46 -21.91
C TRP A 490 -24.03 6.14 -21.66
N SER A 491 -25.31 6.13 -21.99
CA SER A 491 -26.17 4.96 -21.92
C SER A 491 -26.44 4.42 -23.33
N PHE A 492 -26.24 3.12 -23.52
CA PHE A 492 -26.53 2.47 -24.79
C PHE A 492 -27.50 1.28 -24.68
N GLY A 493 -28.18 1.00 -25.78
CA GLY A 493 -29.27 0.03 -25.87
C GLY A 493 -28.81 -1.43 -25.86
N ALA A 494 -29.45 -2.23 -26.71
CA ALA A 494 -29.22 -3.67 -26.81
C ALA A 494 -28.12 -4.06 -27.80
N PHE A 495 -27.60 -3.11 -28.59
CA PHE A 495 -26.49 -3.37 -29.49
C PHE A 495 -25.16 -3.09 -28.80
N ASP A 496 -24.12 -3.75 -29.29
CA ASP A 496 -22.79 -3.69 -28.71
C ASP A 496 -22.14 -2.31 -28.87
N LEU A 497 -21.24 -2.00 -27.94
CA LEU A 497 -20.26 -0.93 -28.09
C LEU A 497 -18.92 -1.55 -28.44
N THR A 498 -18.42 -1.28 -29.64
CA THR A 498 -17.12 -1.80 -30.11
C THR A 498 -16.05 -0.72 -30.10
N ILE A 499 -14.99 -0.90 -29.30
CA ILE A 499 -13.82 -0.03 -29.23
C ILE A 499 -12.68 -0.70 -30.00
N GLY A 500 -12.21 -0.05 -31.07
CA GLY A 500 -11.27 -0.64 -32.02
C GLY A 500 -11.92 -1.75 -32.84
N ALA A 501 -12.94 -1.42 -33.65
CA ALA A 501 -13.62 -2.43 -34.48
C ALA A 501 -12.69 -2.94 -35.60
N ASN A 502 -12.33 -2.07 -36.54
CA ASN A 502 -11.27 -2.33 -37.54
C ASN A 502 -10.14 -1.27 -37.51
N GLY A 503 -10.31 -0.20 -36.73
CA GLY A 503 -9.33 0.87 -36.54
C GLY A 503 -8.77 0.92 -35.12
N THR A 504 -8.41 2.12 -34.68
CA THR A 504 -7.94 2.39 -33.32
C THR A 504 -9.00 3.14 -32.53
N GLY A 505 -9.45 2.57 -31.41
CA GLY A 505 -10.42 3.19 -30.52
C GLY A 505 -9.90 3.32 -29.08
N SER A 506 -10.17 4.45 -28.45
CA SER A 506 -9.89 4.67 -27.03
C SER A 506 -11.09 5.25 -26.28
N LEU A 507 -11.39 4.72 -25.09
CA LEU A 507 -12.42 5.22 -24.19
C LEU A 507 -11.82 5.50 -22.80
N LEU A 508 -12.03 6.71 -22.29
CA LEU A 508 -11.72 7.10 -20.92
C LEU A 508 -13.01 7.39 -20.16
N VAL A 509 -13.22 6.71 -19.03
CA VAL A 509 -14.28 7.01 -18.06
C VAL A 509 -13.61 7.48 -16.77
N SER A 510 -13.81 8.74 -16.39
CA SER A 510 -13.06 9.36 -15.29
C SER A 510 -13.87 10.28 -14.38
N ASN A 511 -13.33 10.61 -13.21
CA ASN A 511 -13.86 11.64 -12.30
C ASN A 511 -15.38 11.49 -11.98
N GLY A 512 -15.91 10.27 -11.87
CA GLY A 512 -17.33 10.02 -11.60
C GLY A 512 -18.22 9.89 -12.84
N GLY A 513 -17.64 9.80 -14.04
CA GLY A 513 -18.39 9.52 -15.27
C GLY A 513 -18.96 8.08 -15.29
N ALA A 514 -20.07 7.88 -16.00
CA ALA A 514 -20.75 6.58 -16.04
C ALA A 514 -21.02 6.10 -17.47
N MET A 515 -20.71 4.84 -17.73
CA MET A 515 -21.08 4.13 -18.95
C MET A 515 -22.04 3.00 -18.58
N SER A 516 -23.16 2.84 -19.30
CA SER A 516 -24.08 1.74 -19.03
C SER A 516 -24.74 1.20 -20.29
N SER A 517 -25.09 -0.08 -20.27
CA SER A 517 -25.87 -0.69 -21.33
C SER A 517 -27.03 -1.52 -20.80
N SER A 518 -28.10 -1.59 -21.59
CA SER A 518 -29.27 -2.41 -21.24
C SER A 518 -29.02 -3.90 -21.51
N ASN A 519 -28.38 -4.24 -22.63
CA ASN A 519 -28.04 -5.63 -22.99
C ASN A 519 -26.89 -5.76 -24.00
N GLY A 520 -26.28 -4.65 -24.43
CA GLY A 520 -25.15 -4.69 -25.37
C GLY A 520 -23.86 -5.18 -24.72
N ALA A 521 -23.03 -5.88 -25.48
CA ALA A 521 -21.68 -6.25 -25.05
C ALA A 521 -20.70 -5.07 -25.21
N GLY A 522 -19.65 -5.06 -24.37
CA GLY A 522 -18.44 -4.27 -24.60
C GLY A 522 -17.42 -5.09 -25.37
N ILE A 523 -16.98 -4.63 -26.54
CA ILE A 523 -16.01 -5.34 -27.39
C ILE A 523 -14.79 -4.46 -27.61
N LEU A 524 -13.59 -4.93 -27.24
CA LEU A 524 -12.32 -4.22 -27.43
C LEU A 524 -11.44 -5.00 -28.41
N GLY A 525 -10.96 -4.36 -29.47
CA GLY A 525 -10.06 -4.98 -30.45
C GLY A 525 -10.73 -6.11 -31.25
N GLN A 526 -11.77 -5.78 -32.04
CA GLN A 526 -12.61 -6.77 -32.72
C GLN A 526 -11.89 -7.51 -33.86
N ALA A 527 -11.31 -6.79 -34.82
CA ALA A 527 -10.71 -7.36 -36.03
C ALA A 527 -9.17 -7.46 -35.94
N ALA A 528 -8.57 -8.30 -36.79
CA ALA A 528 -7.12 -8.42 -36.89
C ALA A 528 -6.47 -7.07 -37.24
N GLY A 529 -5.47 -6.66 -36.47
CA GLY A 529 -4.78 -5.37 -36.63
C GLY A 529 -5.50 -4.16 -36.02
N SER A 530 -6.71 -4.33 -35.45
CA SER A 530 -7.40 -3.27 -34.72
C SER A 530 -6.92 -3.19 -33.26
N SER A 531 -7.09 -2.01 -32.64
CA SER A 531 -6.71 -1.78 -31.25
C SER A 531 -7.81 -1.06 -30.49
N GLY A 532 -8.25 -1.63 -29.37
CA GLY A 532 -9.26 -1.06 -28.48
C GLY A 532 -8.73 -0.89 -27.06
N THR A 533 -8.69 0.35 -26.57
CA THR A 533 -8.23 0.65 -25.21
C THR A 533 -9.32 1.29 -24.37
N VAL A 534 -9.46 0.84 -23.12
CA VAL A 534 -10.41 1.40 -22.18
C VAL A 534 -9.74 1.63 -20.82
N THR A 535 -9.99 2.81 -20.25
CA THR A 535 -9.57 3.14 -18.89
C THR A 535 -10.78 3.59 -18.09
N VAL A 536 -11.03 2.95 -16.95
CA VAL A 536 -12.05 3.36 -15.97
C VAL A 536 -11.30 3.79 -14.70
N ASP A 537 -11.20 5.10 -14.48
CA ASP A 537 -10.31 5.70 -13.51
C ASP A 537 -11.01 6.65 -12.54
N GLY A 538 -10.69 6.55 -11.26
CA GLY A 538 -11.17 7.48 -10.24
C GLY A 538 -12.48 7.05 -9.57
N THR A 539 -12.65 7.46 -8.32
CA THR A 539 -13.83 7.16 -7.50
C THR A 539 -15.13 7.56 -8.18
N GLY A 540 -16.09 6.64 -8.21
CA GLY A 540 -17.41 6.84 -8.81
C GLY A 540 -17.46 6.66 -10.33
N SER A 541 -16.31 6.55 -11.00
CA SER A 541 -16.26 6.22 -12.42
C SER A 541 -16.70 4.77 -12.62
N SER A 542 -17.62 4.53 -13.56
CA SER A 542 -18.20 3.19 -13.73
C SER A 542 -18.48 2.79 -15.16
N TRP A 543 -18.36 1.48 -15.44
CA TRP A 543 -18.88 0.89 -16.67
C TRP A 543 -19.64 -0.41 -16.40
N THR A 544 -20.93 -0.44 -16.75
CA THR A 544 -21.80 -1.63 -16.61
C THR A 544 -22.22 -2.19 -17.97
N THR A 545 -21.89 -3.46 -18.23
CA THR A 545 -22.27 -4.23 -19.44
C THR A 545 -22.83 -5.61 -19.04
N PRO A 546 -24.15 -5.73 -18.81
CA PRO A 546 -24.72 -6.94 -18.22
C PRO A 546 -24.64 -8.18 -19.12
N ALA A 547 -24.36 -8.01 -20.43
CA ALA A 547 -24.15 -9.12 -21.36
C ALA A 547 -22.73 -9.69 -21.29
N PHE A 548 -21.81 -9.19 -22.15
CA PHE A 548 -20.45 -9.71 -22.23
C PHE A 548 -19.44 -8.57 -22.27
N LEU A 549 -18.26 -8.81 -21.71
CA LEU A 549 -17.07 -8.03 -22.00
C LEU A 549 -16.07 -8.90 -22.76
N PHE A 550 -15.80 -8.54 -24.01
CA PHE A 550 -14.79 -9.17 -24.85
C PHE A 550 -13.59 -8.25 -25.00
N VAL A 551 -12.40 -8.69 -24.57
CA VAL A 551 -11.16 -7.93 -24.66
C VAL A 551 -10.16 -8.68 -25.53
N GLY A 552 -9.81 -8.11 -26.69
CA GLY A 552 -8.93 -8.73 -27.68
C GLY A 552 -9.62 -9.89 -28.38
N VAL A 553 -10.52 -9.60 -29.33
CA VAL A 553 -11.24 -10.63 -30.09
C VAL A 553 -10.34 -11.21 -31.18
N GLY A 554 -10.18 -10.50 -32.30
CA GLY A 554 -9.17 -10.79 -33.33
C GLY A 554 -8.01 -9.79 -33.32
N GLY A 555 -8.19 -8.63 -32.66
CA GLY A 555 -7.19 -7.57 -32.53
C GLY A 555 -6.60 -7.49 -31.12
N THR A 556 -6.03 -6.33 -30.78
CA THR A 556 -5.52 -6.04 -29.44
C THR A 556 -6.57 -5.29 -28.62
N GLY A 557 -6.96 -5.85 -27.47
CA GLY A 557 -7.82 -5.18 -26.51
C GLY A 557 -7.09 -4.98 -25.18
N ALA A 558 -7.22 -3.80 -24.58
CA ALA A 558 -6.65 -3.51 -23.28
C ALA A 558 -7.64 -2.74 -22.41
N MET A 559 -7.85 -3.19 -21.18
CA MET A 559 -8.65 -2.49 -20.17
C MET A 559 -7.85 -2.27 -18.89
N THR A 560 -7.96 -1.06 -18.34
CA THR A 560 -7.43 -0.71 -17.01
C THR A 560 -8.54 -0.18 -16.11
N ILE A 561 -8.60 -0.68 -14.88
CA ILE A 561 -9.48 -0.19 -13.82
C ILE A 561 -8.59 0.29 -12.68
N SER A 562 -8.66 1.59 -12.38
CA SER A 562 -7.75 2.22 -11.43
C SER A 562 -8.40 3.28 -10.54
N ASN A 563 -7.70 3.62 -9.45
CA ASN A 563 -8.03 4.73 -8.55
C ASN A 563 -9.49 4.75 -8.05
N GLY A 564 -10.11 3.59 -7.81
CA GLY A 564 -11.49 3.49 -7.33
C GLY A 564 -12.56 3.35 -8.42
N GLY A 565 -12.17 3.13 -9.68
CA GLY A 565 -13.09 2.82 -10.78
C GLY A 565 -13.78 1.46 -10.60
N THR A 566 -15.00 1.31 -11.14
CA THR A 566 -15.78 0.07 -11.03
C THR A 566 -16.27 -0.41 -12.40
N VAL A 567 -16.09 -1.70 -12.70
CA VAL A 567 -16.62 -2.33 -13.90
C VAL A 567 -17.50 -3.52 -13.52
N ILE A 568 -18.68 -3.61 -14.11
CA ILE A 568 -19.63 -4.72 -13.90
C ILE A 568 -19.96 -5.34 -15.25
N THR A 569 -19.76 -6.65 -15.38
CA THR A 569 -19.97 -7.41 -16.62
C THR A 569 -20.83 -8.64 -16.37
N GLY A 570 -21.44 -9.21 -17.42
CA GLY A 570 -21.95 -10.58 -17.38
C GLY A 570 -20.79 -11.59 -17.35
N ASP A 571 -20.44 -12.20 -18.48
CA ASP A 571 -19.15 -12.91 -18.60
C ASP A 571 -18.04 -11.96 -19.09
N GLY A 572 -16.80 -12.26 -18.68
CA GLY A 572 -15.60 -11.58 -19.15
C GLY A 572 -14.69 -12.52 -19.94
N TYR A 573 -14.34 -12.16 -21.16
CA TYR A 573 -13.44 -12.94 -22.02
C TYR A 573 -12.24 -12.10 -22.44
N LEU A 574 -11.03 -12.58 -22.15
CA LEU A 574 -9.76 -11.98 -22.58
C LEU A 574 -9.07 -12.89 -23.59
N GLY A 575 -8.65 -12.35 -24.74
CA GLY A 575 -8.03 -13.14 -25.81
C GLY A 575 -9.02 -14.15 -26.40
N VAL A 576 -10.01 -13.67 -27.15
CA VAL A 576 -11.21 -14.45 -27.51
C VAL A 576 -10.97 -15.39 -28.67
N ALA A 577 -10.41 -14.90 -29.79
CA ALA A 577 -10.15 -15.72 -30.98
C ALA A 577 -8.64 -15.92 -31.19
N ALA A 578 -8.28 -16.92 -32.00
CA ALA A 578 -6.89 -17.17 -32.37
C ALA A 578 -6.26 -15.90 -33.00
N GLY A 579 -5.09 -15.49 -32.49
CA GLY A 579 -4.41 -14.25 -32.88
C GLY A 579 -4.87 -12.98 -32.15
N GLY A 580 -6.00 -13.03 -31.42
CA GLY A 580 -6.46 -11.94 -30.55
C GLY A 580 -5.64 -11.86 -29.25
N ALA A 581 -5.40 -10.64 -28.77
CA ALA A 581 -4.64 -10.38 -27.55
C ALA A 581 -5.43 -9.47 -26.61
N GLY A 582 -5.83 -9.99 -25.45
CA GLY A 582 -6.61 -9.27 -24.44
C GLY A 582 -5.85 -9.05 -23.15
N THR A 583 -5.78 -7.81 -22.67
CA THR A 583 -5.18 -7.48 -21.37
C THR A 583 -6.17 -6.76 -20.46
N MET A 584 -6.19 -7.14 -19.19
CA MET A 584 -7.06 -6.55 -18.16
C MET A 584 -6.22 -6.31 -16.91
N THR A 585 -6.16 -5.06 -16.45
CA THR A 585 -5.46 -4.66 -15.22
C THR A 585 -6.43 -4.06 -14.23
N VAL A 586 -6.50 -4.61 -13.03
CA VAL A 586 -7.28 -4.06 -11.90
C VAL A 586 -6.31 -3.66 -10.79
N THR A 587 -6.12 -2.36 -10.59
CA THR A 587 -5.06 -1.83 -9.72
C THR A 587 -5.51 -0.66 -8.86
N GLY A 588 -4.96 -0.55 -7.65
CA GLY A 588 -5.29 0.53 -6.71
C GLY A 588 -6.48 0.17 -5.82
N ALA A 589 -6.49 0.73 -4.60
CA ALA A 589 -7.53 0.48 -3.63
C ALA A 589 -8.92 0.85 -4.18
N ASN A 590 -9.92 0.02 -3.88
CA ASN A 590 -11.32 0.17 -4.30
C ASN A 590 -11.56 0.12 -5.82
N SER A 591 -10.55 -0.18 -6.63
CA SER A 591 -10.75 -0.51 -8.04
C SER A 591 -11.34 -1.92 -8.15
N ILE A 592 -12.54 -2.06 -8.70
CA ILE A 592 -13.30 -3.31 -8.66
C ILE A 592 -13.73 -3.73 -10.06
N TRP A 593 -13.50 -4.99 -10.41
CA TRP A 593 -14.19 -5.67 -11.50
C TRP A 593 -15.10 -6.76 -10.95
N THR A 594 -16.39 -6.69 -11.26
CA THR A 594 -17.35 -7.76 -10.95
C THR A 594 -17.87 -8.38 -12.25
N SER A 595 -17.63 -9.67 -12.45
CA SER A 595 -18.25 -10.46 -13.52
C SER A 595 -19.36 -11.29 -12.87
N THR A 596 -20.62 -11.09 -13.23
CA THR A 596 -21.73 -11.87 -12.66
C THR A 596 -21.78 -13.29 -13.21
N GLY A 597 -21.25 -13.49 -14.42
CA GLY A 597 -20.94 -14.77 -15.04
C GLY A 597 -19.49 -15.21 -14.81
N GLY A 598 -18.92 -15.95 -15.76
CA GLY A 598 -17.56 -16.50 -15.70
C GLY A 598 -16.49 -15.54 -16.23
N VAL A 599 -15.25 -15.72 -15.77
CA VAL A 599 -14.08 -15.01 -16.31
C VAL A 599 -13.17 -15.99 -17.07
N PHE A 600 -12.88 -15.69 -18.33
CA PHE A 600 -12.07 -16.51 -19.22
C PHE A 600 -10.82 -15.74 -19.65
N VAL A 601 -9.64 -16.19 -19.19
CA VAL A 601 -8.36 -15.56 -19.50
C VAL A 601 -7.62 -16.40 -20.53
N GLY A 602 -7.52 -15.91 -21.77
CA GLY A 602 -6.98 -16.68 -22.88
C GLY A 602 -8.00 -17.69 -23.39
N PHE A 603 -9.17 -17.22 -23.82
CA PHE A 603 -10.25 -18.12 -24.24
C PHE A 603 -9.88 -18.92 -25.51
N GLY A 604 -9.55 -18.23 -26.59
CA GLY A 604 -9.07 -18.83 -27.86
C GLY A 604 -7.78 -18.19 -28.40
N GLY A 605 -7.39 -17.02 -27.86
CA GLY A 605 -6.17 -16.28 -28.18
C GLY A 605 -5.25 -16.13 -26.95
N SER A 606 -4.56 -14.99 -26.86
CA SER A 606 -3.70 -14.65 -25.72
C SER A 606 -4.43 -13.73 -24.75
N GLY A 607 -4.60 -14.14 -23.49
CA GLY A 607 -5.22 -13.33 -22.44
C GLY A 607 -4.29 -13.13 -21.24
N ALA A 608 -4.21 -11.91 -20.72
CA ALA A 608 -3.50 -11.60 -19.48
C ALA A 608 -4.39 -10.80 -18.53
N LEU A 609 -4.49 -11.26 -17.29
CA LEU A 609 -5.25 -10.63 -16.22
C LEU A 609 -4.31 -10.32 -15.05
N THR A 610 -4.21 -9.05 -14.66
CA THR A 610 -3.37 -8.62 -13.53
C THR A 610 -4.24 -7.96 -12.46
N VAL A 611 -4.08 -8.41 -11.21
CA VAL A 611 -4.75 -7.84 -10.03
C VAL A 611 -3.72 -7.46 -8.96
N SER A 612 -3.60 -6.15 -8.71
CA SER A 612 -2.48 -5.56 -7.97
C SER A 612 -2.89 -4.38 -7.09
N ASN A 613 -2.01 -3.97 -6.18
CA ASN A 613 -2.09 -2.74 -5.39
C ASN A 613 -3.47 -2.53 -4.71
N GLY A 614 -4.07 -3.61 -4.19
CA GLY A 614 -5.39 -3.55 -3.54
C GLY A 614 -6.60 -3.50 -4.46
N GLY A 615 -6.42 -3.65 -5.78
CA GLY A 615 -7.54 -3.88 -6.72
C GLY A 615 -8.23 -5.21 -6.44
N ALA A 616 -9.51 -5.33 -6.81
CA ALA A 616 -10.31 -6.51 -6.50
C ALA A 616 -11.10 -7.03 -7.71
N ILE A 617 -11.16 -8.35 -7.84
CA ILE A 617 -11.97 -9.05 -8.85
C ILE A 617 -12.97 -9.95 -8.11
N SER A 618 -14.24 -9.88 -8.51
CA SER A 618 -15.31 -10.77 -8.04
C SER A 618 -15.87 -11.55 -9.22
N ALA A 619 -15.71 -12.88 -9.19
CA ALA A 619 -16.16 -13.81 -10.22
C ALA A 619 -16.80 -15.05 -9.56
N PRO A 620 -18.05 -14.94 -9.04
CA PRO A 620 -18.70 -16.01 -8.30
C PRO A 620 -18.97 -17.27 -9.12
N SER A 621 -19.03 -17.18 -10.45
CA SER A 621 -19.23 -18.34 -11.34
C SER A 621 -17.93 -19.09 -11.68
N GLY A 622 -16.78 -18.64 -11.18
CA GLY A 622 -15.48 -19.25 -11.43
C GLY A 622 -14.67 -18.56 -12.53
N MET A 623 -13.39 -18.95 -12.62
CA MET A 623 -12.45 -18.49 -13.64
C MET A 623 -11.86 -19.68 -14.42
N ALA A 624 -11.71 -19.50 -15.73
CA ALA A 624 -10.99 -20.43 -16.60
C ALA A 624 -9.79 -19.73 -17.26
N ILE A 625 -8.63 -20.40 -17.27
CA ILE A 625 -7.39 -19.93 -17.88
C ILE A 625 -7.03 -20.84 -19.05
N ALA A 626 -6.69 -20.25 -20.20
CA ALA A 626 -6.31 -20.97 -21.41
C ALA A 626 -7.36 -22.02 -21.84
N ALA A 627 -8.60 -21.57 -22.07
CA ALA A 627 -9.75 -22.45 -22.20
C ALA A 627 -9.65 -23.42 -23.39
N SER A 628 -9.18 -22.94 -24.56
CA SER A 628 -9.11 -23.71 -25.81
C SER A 628 -7.71 -24.19 -26.15
N ALA A 629 -7.60 -25.25 -26.95
CA ALA A 629 -6.31 -25.73 -27.44
C ALA A 629 -5.59 -24.64 -28.25
N GLY A 630 -4.31 -24.41 -27.96
CA GLY A 630 -3.50 -23.38 -28.62
C GLY A 630 -3.68 -21.95 -28.07
N SER A 631 -4.60 -21.72 -27.13
CA SER A 631 -4.72 -20.42 -26.45
C SER A 631 -3.67 -20.26 -25.34
N VAL A 632 -3.38 -19.01 -24.96
CA VAL A 632 -2.45 -18.67 -23.88
C VAL A 632 -3.18 -17.81 -22.85
N GLY A 633 -3.15 -18.21 -21.58
CA GLY A 633 -3.81 -17.49 -20.50
C GLY A 633 -2.87 -17.24 -19.34
N THR A 634 -2.82 -16.02 -18.81
CA THR A 634 -1.99 -15.68 -17.64
C THR A 634 -2.77 -14.89 -16.61
N LEU A 635 -2.83 -15.38 -15.38
CA LEU A 635 -3.30 -14.65 -14.21
C LEU A 635 -2.10 -14.20 -13.38
N ASN A 636 -1.99 -12.90 -13.10
CA ASN A 636 -0.96 -12.33 -12.25
C ASN A 636 -1.59 -11.79 -10.96
N ILE A 637 -1.13 -12.30 -9.82
CA ILE A 637 -1.39 -11.74 -8.50
C ILE A 637 -0.19 -10.88 -8.11
N GLY A 638 -0.37 -9.56 -8.03
CA GLY A 638 0.72 -8.60 -7.94
C GLY A 638 1.19 -8.19 -9.34
N ALA A 639 2.48 -8.35 -9.64
CA ALA A 639 3.06 -8.01 -10.93
C ALA A 639 3.11 -9.23 -11.88
N ASP A 640 3.40 -8.99 -13.16
CA ASP A 640 3.81 -10.07 -14.06
C ASP A 640 5.13 -10.72 -13.59
N ALA A 641 5.40 -11.97 -13.99
CA ALA A 641 6.56 -12.73 -13.48
C ALA A 641 7.94 -12.14 -13.82
N ALA A 642 8.05 -11.29 -14.84
CA ALA A 642 9.32 -10.70 -15.26
C ALA A 642 9.55 -9.27 -14.70
N SER A 643 8.49 -8.65 -14.16
CA SER A 643 8.54 -7.33 -13.54
C SER A 643 8.90 -7.39 -12.05
N ALA A 644 9.20 -6.22 -11.49
CA ALA A 644 9.35 -6.07 -10.04
C ALA A 644 8.03 -6.38 -9.33
N ALA A 645 8.11 -7.09 -8.20
CA ALA A 645 6.94 -7.45 -7.39
C ALA A 645 6.12 -6.21 -6.99
N ALA A 646 4.79 -6.31 -7.08
CA ALA A 646 3.85 -5.29 -6.62
C ALA A 646 3.03 -5.78 -5.44
N ALA A 647 2.33 -4.90 -4.70
CA ALA A 647 1.37 -5.38 -3.71
C ALA A 647 0.28 -6.21 -4.42
N PRO A 648 -0.19 -7.34 -3.84
CA PRO A 648 -1.23 -8.13 -4.47
C PRO A 648 -2.57 -7.38 -4.44
N GLY A 649 -3.47 -7.71 -5.35
CA GLY A 649 -4.89 -7.43 -5.18
C GLY A 649 -5.66 -8.68 -4.73
N THR A 650 -6.98 -8.55 -4.59
CA THR A 650 -7.85 -9.61 -4.10
C THR A 650 -8.58 -10.29 -5.26
N LEU A 651 -8.50 -11.61 -5.33
CA LEU A 651 -9.30 -12.42 -6.24
C LEU A 651 -10.36 -13.18 -5.44
N ASN A 652 -11.63 -12.84 -5.65
CA ASN A 652 -12.77 -13.52 -5.05
C ASN A 652 -13.47 -14.39 -6.11
N THR A 653 -13.12 -15.67 -6.13
CA THR A 653 -13.72 -16.67 -7.02
C THR A 653 -13.64 -18.05 -6.36
N PRO A 654 -14.62 -18.95 -6.53
CA PRO A 654 -14.54 -20.28 -5.93
C PRO A 654 -13.48 -21.17 -6.59
N THR A 655 -13.22 -20.99 -7.89
CA THR A 655 -12.36 -21.87 -8.69
C THR A 655 -11.53 -21.11 -9.72
N VAL A 656 -10.32 -21.62 -9.99
CA VAL A 656 -9.48 -21.24 -11.13
C VAL A 656 -9.08 -22.52 -11.88
N GLY A 657 -9.75 -22.79 -13.00
CA GLY A 657 -9.53 -23.98 -13.81
C GLY A 657 -8.66 -23.71 -15.03
N PHE A 658 -7.70 -24.59 -15.32
CA PHE A 658 -6.96 -24.59 -16.57
C PHE A 658 -7.68 -25.42 -17.63
N GLY A 659 -7.80 -24.86 -18.84
CA GLY A 659 -8.38 -25.52 -20.01
C GLY A 659 -7.35 -26.33 -20.82
N LEU A 660 -7.55 -26.39 -22.14
CA LEU A 660 -6.71 -27.17 -23.06
C LEU A 660 -5.47 -26.41 -23.59
N GLY A 661 -5.38 -25.11 -23.32
CA GLY A 661 -4.29 -24.24 -23.77
C GLY A 661 -3.12 -24.14 -22.79
N ALA A 662 -2.19 -23.22 -23.06
CA ALA A 662 -1.07 -22.93 -22.18
C ALA A 662 -1.45 -21.88 -21.13
N GLY A 663 -1.83 -22.34 -19.93
CA GLY A 663 -2.22 -21.46 -18.83
C GLY A 663 -1.15 -21.30 -17.75
N SER A 664 -1.04 -20.11 -17.17
CA SER A 664 -0.21 -19.83 -15.99
C SER A 664 -0.89 -18.96 -14.93
N ILE A 665 -0.54 -19.21 -13.67
CA ILE A 665 -0.80 -18.32 -12.53
C ILE A 665 0.55 -17.89 -11.98
N ASN A 666 0.79 -16.58 -11.91
CA ASN A 666 2.01 -16.00 -11.36
C ASN A 666 1.71 -15.30 -10.03
N PHE A 667 2.43 -15.72 -9.00
CA PHE A 667 2.48 -15.02 -7.72
C PHE A 667 3.79 -14.22 -7.67
N ASN A 668 3.71 -12.94 -8.02
CA ASN A 668 4.83 -12.01 -7.94
C ASN A 668 4.41 -10.79 -7.14
N HIS A 669 4.35 -10.96 -5.82
CA HIS A 669 3.79 -9.95 -4.94
C HIS A 669 4.65 -9.67 -3.71
N THR A 670 4.41 -8.53 -3.04
CA THR A 670 5.16 -8.10 -1.85
C THR A 670 4.55 -8.53 -0.52
N SER A 671 3.38 -9.19 -0.50
CA SER A 671 2.74 -9.65 0.74
C SER A 671 3.57 -10.71 1.47
N ALA A 672 3.57 -10.62 2.81
CA ALA A 672 4.19 -11.59 3.72
C ALA A 672 3.26 -12.77 4.09
N GLY A 673 2.01 -12.77 3.62
CA GLY A 673 1.04 -13.83 3.84
C GLY A 673 -0.23 -13.56 3.04
N TYR A 674 -0.21 -13.90 1.75
CA TYR A 674 -1.36 -13.76 0.86
C TYR A 674 -2.15 -15.07 0.79
N ASP A 675 -3.36 -15.06 1.32
CA ASP A 675 -4.27 -16.20 1.21
C ASP A 675 -4.89 -16.26 -0.20
N PHE A 676 -4.54 -17.30 -0.95
CA PHE A 676 -5.19 -17.63 -2.22
C PHE A 676 -6.12 -18.82 -1.98
N THR A 677 -7.40 -18.50 -1.83
CA THR A 677 -8.48 -19.43 -1.48
C THR A 677 -9.17 -20.16 -2.63
N PRO A 678 -9.09 -19.73 -3.92
CA PRO A 678 -9.72 -20.49 -5.01
C PRO A 678 -9.16 -21.91 -5.15
N VAL A 679 -10.04 -22.88 -5.45
CA VAL A 679 -9.62 -24.23 -5.85
C VAL A 679 -8.99 -24.18 -7.24
N ILE A 680 -7.78 -24.69 -7.39
CA ILE A 680 -7.07 -24.77 -8.68
C ILE A 680 -7.29 -26.15 -9.28
N GLY A 681 -7.59 -26.21 -10.59
CA GLY A 681 -7.79 -27.47 -11.30
C GLY A 681 -7.25 -27.45 -12.73
N GLY A 682 -7.13 -28.63 -13.36
CA GLY A 682 -6.68 -28.76 -14.75
C GLY A 682 -5.16 -28.88 -14.89
N ASN A 683 -4.65 -28.66 -16.10
CA ASN A 683 -3.23 -28.75 -16.42
C ASN A 683 -2.69 -27.38 -16.88
N GLY A 684 -1.87 -26.75 -16.04
CA GLY A 684 -1.27 -25.44 -16.29
C GLY A 684 0.04 -25.26 -15.52
N THR A 685 0.48 -24.02 -15.34
CA THR A 685 1.69 -23.74 -14.55
C THR A 685 1.38 -22.79 -13.40
N ILE A 686 1.79 -23.14 -12.18
CA ILE A 686 1.86 -22.21 -11.06
C ILE A 686 3.30 -21.73 -10.92
N SER A 687 3.52 -20.42 -10.84
CA SER A 687 4.84 -19.81 -10.66
C SER A 687 4.85 -18.94 -9.42
N GLN A 688 5.55 -19.38 -8.36
CA GLN A 688 5.87 -18.54 -7.20
C GLN A 688 7.19 -17.81 -7.46
N VAL A 689 7.11 -16.48 -7.58
CA VAL A 689 8.25 -15.62 -7.93
C VAL A 689 8.70 -14.77 -6.74
N ALA A 690 7.76 -14.19 -5.99
CA ALA A 690 8.06 -13.33 -4.84
C ALA A 690 6.92 -13.33 -3.82
N GLY A 691 7.21 -12.89 -2.59
CA GLY A 691 6.27 -12.84 -1.48
C GLY A 691 5.94 -14.21 -0.91
N THR A 692 5.03 -14.24 0.07
CA THR A 692 4.53 -15.47 0.70
C THR A 692 3.09 -15.71 0.30
N THR A 693 2.84 -16.78 -0.45
CA THR A 693 1.50 -17.20 -0.88
C THR A 693 1.06 -18.42 -0.08
N ILE A 694 -0.19 -18.41 0.40
CA ILE A 694 -0.78 -19.47 1.21
C ILE A 694 -1.93 -20.08 0.41
N LEU A 695 -1.78 -21.34 0.02
CA LEU A 695 -2.84 -22.12 -0.65
C LEU A 695 -3.60 -22.93 0.40
N THR A 696 -4.87 -22.61 0.63
CA THR A 696 -5.69 -23.27 1.66
C THR A 696 -6.66 -24.31 1.11
N ALA A 697 -7.00 -24.22 -0.18
CA ALA A 697 -7.97 -25.09 -0.82
C ALA A 697 -7.40 -26.45 -1.24
N ASP A 698 -8.28 -27.46 -1.33
CA ASP A 698 -7.96 -28.74 -1.96
C ASP A 698 -7.94 -28.57 -3.48
N SER A 699 -6.74 -28.47 -4.05
CA SER A 699 -6.46 -28.38 -5.49
C SER A 699 -5.83 -29.68 -6.00
N SER A 700 -6.21 -30.82 -5.44
CA SER A 700 -5.75 -32.15 -5.91
C SER A 700 -6.09 -32.43 -7.39
N GLY A 701 -7.10 -31.74 -7.95
CA GLY A 701 -7.43 -31.76 -9.37
C GLY A 701 -6.47 -30.97 -10.28
N PHE A 702 -5.51 -30.23 -9.72
CA PHE A 702 -4.43 -29.59 -10.49
C PHE A 702 -3.31 -30.60 -10.78
N THR A 703 -3.06 -30.85 -12.06
CA THR A 703 -2.09 -31.84 -12.55
C THR A 703 -0.87 -31.21 -13.24
N GLY A 704 -0.87 -29.88 -13.32
CA GLY A 704 0.19 -29.11 -13.94
C GLY A 704 1.44 -28.96 -13.07
N ALA A 705 2.44 -28.25 -13.59
CA ALA A 705 3.69 -28.02 -12.88
C ALA A 705 3.56 -26.84 -11.90
N THR A 706 4.17 -26.97 -10.72
CA THR A 706 4.34 -25.89 -9.74
C THR A 706 5.82 -25.54 -9.62
N ASN A 707 6.19 -24.32 -9.99
CA ASN A 707 7.56 -23.82 -9.93
C ASN A 707 7.68 -22.78 -8.82
N VAL A 708 8.57 -23.02 -7.86
CA VAL A 708 8.87 -22.09 -6.76
C VAL A 708 10.29 -21.58 -6.95
N THR A 709 10.43 -20.42 -7.58
CA THR A 709 11.74 -19.84 -7.95
C THR A 709 12.19 -18.74 -7.00
N GLY A 710 11.26 -18.13 -6.27
CA GLY A 710 11.52 -17.13 -5.24
C GLY A 710 10.34 -17.00 -4.29
N GLY A 711 10.50 -16.26 -3.19
CA GLY A 711 9.48 -16.15 -2.15
C GLY A 711 9.15 -17.49 -1.46
N ARG A 712 8.00 -17.58 -0.80
CA ARG A 712 7.49 -18.78 -0.12
C ARG A 712 6.12 -19.19 -0.67
N LEU A 713 5.97 -20.45 -1.05
CA LEU A 713 4.67 -21.08 -1.30
C LEU A 713 4.34 -22.01 -0.13
N ALA A 714 3.35 -21.64 0.68
CA ALA A 714 2.84 -22.46 1.77
C ALA A 714 1.58 -23.21 1.33
N VAL A 715 1.68 -24.53 1.16
CA VAL A 715 0.55 -25.39 0.78
C VAL A 715 -0.08 -25.95 2.05
N ASN A 716 -1.21 -25.38 2.47
CA ASN A 716 -2.00 -25.83 3.63
C ASN A 716 -3.19 -26.69 3.23
N GLY A 717 -3.63 -26.59 1.97
CA GLY A 717 -4.60 -27.50 1.34
C GLY A 717 -3.91 -28.68 0.64
N SER A 718 -4.21 -28.87 -0.64
CA SER A 718 -3.64 -29.98 -1.43
C SER A 718 -3.26 -29.56 -2.86
N LEU A 719 -2.07 -29.96 -3.30
CA LEU A 719 -1.57 -29.97 -4.68
C LEU A 719 -1.08 -31.39 -5.03
N ALA A 720 -1.75 -32.42 -4.52
CA ALA A 720 -1.32 -33.82 -4.65
C ALA A 720 -1.10 -34.28 -6.10
N GLY A 721 -1.85 -33.72 -7.07
CA GLY A 721 -1.70 -34.03 -8.49
C GLY A 721 -0.55 -33.31 -9.20
N SER A 722 0.09 -32.32 -8.55
CA SER A 722 1.07 -31.44 -9.18
C SER A 722 2.51 -31.86 -8.91
N ALA A 723 3.36 -31.82 -9.94
CA ALA A 723 4.80 -31.92 -9.78
C ALA A 723 5.37 -30.57 -9.33
N VAL A 724 6.02 -30.54 -8.16
CA VAL A 724 6.58 -29.32 -7.56
C VAL A 724 8.09 -29.27 -7.74
N THR A 725 8.61 -28.17 -8.29
CA THR A 725 10.04 -27.89 -8.39
C THR A 725 10.38 -26.62 -7.63
N VAL A 726 11.33 -26.69 -6.70
CA VAL A 726 11.79 -25.55 -5.90
C VAL A 726 13.24 -25.23 -6.26
N SER A 727 13.53 -23.98 -6.61
CA SER A 727 14.86 -23.56 -7.06
C SER A 727 15.17 -22.12 -6.66
N GLY A 728 16.41 -21.68 -6.90
CA GLY A 728 16.83 -20.31 -6.58
C GLY A 728 16.64 -20.00 -5.10
N SER A 729 16.00 -18.88 -4.79
CA SER A 729 15.65 -18.49 -3.42
C SER A 729 14.24 -18.94 -3.00
N GLY A 730 13.62 -19.84 -3.76
CA GLY A 730 12.28 -20.34 -3.50
C GLY A 730 12.20 -21.21 -2.25
N VAL A 731 11.09 -21.07 -1.51
CA VAL A 731 10.79 -21.85 -0.31
C VAL A 731 9.44 -22.55 -0.46
N LEU A 732 9.40 -23.87 -0.37
CA LEU A 732 8.17 -24.63 -0.24
C LEU A 732 7.91 -24.93 1.24
N GLY A 733 6.67 -24.74 1.69
CA GLY A 733 6.25 -25.13 3.04
C GLY A 733 4.76 -25.39 3.16
N GLY A 734 4.22 -25.28 4.37
CA GLY A 734 2.81 -25.52 4.69
C GLY A 734 2.56 -26.91 5.27
N THR A 735 1.33 -27.15 5.73
CA THR A 735 0.92 -28.40 6.43
C THR A 735 0.14 -29.39 5.56
N GLY A 736 0.03 -29.11 4.27
CA GLY A 736 -0.84 -29.80 3.34
C GLY A 736 -0.18 -30.97 2.63
N THR A 737 -0.72 -31.29 1.45
CA THR A 737 -0.20 -32.33 0.55
C THR A 737 0.30 -31.72 -0.76
N VAL A 738 1.44 -32.16 -1.26
CA VAL A 738 1.97 -31.86 -2.60
C VAL A 738 2.23 -33.16 -3.35
N GLY A 739 2.29 -33.13 -4.68
CA GLY A 739 2.67 -34.31 -5.48
C GLY A 739 4.19 -34.53 -5.49
N ASN A 740 4.70 -35.20 -6.53
CA ASN A 740 6.14 -35.42 -6.72
C ASN A 740 6.91 -34.11 -6.58
N THR A 741 7.91 -34.07 -5.69
CA THR A 741 8.60 -32.82 -5.31
C THR A 741 10.10 -32.93 -5.53
N THR A 742 10.68 -31.95 -6.23
CA THR A 742 12.14 -31.82 -6.43
C THR A 742 12.63 -30.49 -5.87
N ILE A 743 13.61 -30.54 -4.97
CA ILE A 743 14.29 -29.35 -4.43
C ILE A 743 15.64 -29.21 -5.15
N ASN A 744 15.68 -28.34 -6.16
CA ASN A 744 16.81 -28.07 -7.03
C ASN A 744 17.49 -26.73 -6.67
N GLY A 745 18.23 -26.72 -5.56
CA GLY A 745 18.92 -25.52 -5.05
C GLY A 745 18.07 -24.59 -4.18
N GLY A 746 16.77 -24.83 -4.06
CA GLY A 746 15.88 -24.07 -3.17
C GLY A 746 15.76 -24.65 -1.75
N THR A 747 14.75 -24.22 -1.00
CA THR A 747 14.50 -24.65 0.38
C THR A 747 13.17 -25.38 0.53
N LEU A 748 13.17 -26.52 1.23
CA LEU A 748 11.97 -27.13 1.79
C LEU A 748 11.89 -26.82 3.30
N SER A 749 10.78 -26.25 3.76
CA SER A 749 10.49 -25.86 5.14
C SER A 749 9.06 -26.33 5.49
N PRO A 750 8.89 -27.60 5.90
CA PRO A 750 7.57 -28.17 6.17
C PRO A 750 6.83 -27.43 7.27
N GLY A 751 5.50 -27.50 7.22
CA GLY A 751 4.63 -26.88 8.20
C GLY A 751 4.47 -25.38 8.04
N ASN A 752 3.66 -24.81 8.94
CA ASN A 752 3.71 -23.39 9.29
C ASN A 752 4.54 -23.19 10.58
N SER A 753 5.48 -24.13 10.80
CA SER A 753 6.52 -24.11 11.83
C SER A 753 5.96 -24.10 13.27
N ILE A 754 5.66 -25.25 13.91
CA ILE A 754 6.00 -26.64 13.55
C ILE A 754 4.82 -27.40 12.93
N GLY A 755 5.06 -28.23 11.90
CA GLY A 755 4.04 -29.07 11.28
C GLY A 755 4.57 -30.13 10.30
N THR A 756 3.64 -30.81 9.62
CA THR A 756 3.96 -31.88 8.66
C THR A 756 3.53 -31.49 7.25
N LEU A 757 4.42 -31.62 6.28
CA LEU A 757 4.08 -31.56 4.85
C LEU A 757 4.09 -32.98 4.26
N THR A 758 3.04 -33.35 3.54
CA THR A 758 2.96 -34.66 2.87
C THR A 758 3.34 -34.53 1.41
N VAL A 759 4.29 -35.35 0.95
CA VAL A 759 4.64 -35.54 -0.46
C VAL A 759 3.97 -36.83 -0.95
N GLN A 760 2.89 -36.69 -1.72
CA GLN A 760 2.19 -37.80 -2.37
C GLN A 760 2.97 -38.26 -3.62
N GLY A 761 4.10 -38.92 -3.38
CA GLY A 761 4.99 -39.43 -4.41
C GLY A 761 6.44 -39.39 -3.95
N ASN A 762 7.35 -39.22 -4.90
CA ASN A 762 8.78 -39.17 -4.65
C ASN A 762 9.22 -37.75 -4.25
N LEU A 763 10.16 -37.68 -3.30
CA LEU A 763 10.87 -36.46 -2.91
C LEU A 763 12.33 -36.59 -3.34
N ALA A 764 12.87 -35.58 -4.03
CA ALA A 764 14.28 -35.54 -4.41
C ALA A 764 14.92 -34.21 -4.03
N PHE A 765 16.10 -34.27 -3.43
CA PHE A 765 16.95 -33.13 -3.17
C PHE A 765 18.21 -33.19 -4.05
N THR A 766 18.67 -32.02 -4.47
CA THR A 766 20.00 -31.82 -5.05
C THR A 766 21.00 -31.40 -3.97
N SER A 767 22.31 -31.51 -4.22
CA SER A 767 23.33 -31.14 -3.23
C SER A 767 23.34 -29.65 -2.86
N ALA A 768 22.81 -28.78 -3.74
CA ALA A 768 22.65 -27.35 -3.47
C ALA A 768 21.38 -27.01 -2.67
N ALA A 769 20.51 -27.98 -2.40
CA ALA A 769 19.25 -27.73 -1.70
C ALA A 769 19.42 -27.60 -0.19
N HIS A 770 18.45 -26.91 0.42
CA HIS A 770 18.32 -26.77 1.86
C HIS A 770 17.05 -27.45 2.38
N TYR A 771 17.16 -28.14 3.51
CA TYR A 771 16.04 -28.67 4.26
C TYR A 771 15.97 -27.98 5.63
N LEU A 772 15.06 -27.00 5.75
CA LEU A 772 14.84 -26.25 6.99
C LEU A 772 13.85 -27.02 7.87
N VAL A 773 14.24 -27.25 9.11
CA VAL A 773 13.43 -27.96 10.11
C VAL A 773 13.40 -27.11 11.37
N GLU A 774 12.21 -26.69 11.78
CA GLU A 774 11.98 -26.07 13.06
C GLU A 774 11.79 -27.15 14.13
N VAL A 775 12.47 -26.97 15.27
CA VAL A 775 12.57 -27.94 16.35
C VAL A 775 12.18 -27.27 17.67
N SER A 776 11.34 -27.95 18.44
CA SER A 776 10.94 -27.57 19.79
C SER A 776 11.24 -28.72 20.76
N PRO A 777 11.11 -28.50 22.08
CA PRO A 777 11.22 -29.56 23.07
C PRO A 777 10.39 -30.83 22.79
N THR A 778 9.23 -30.70 22.15
CA THR A 778 8.25 -31.80 22.02
C THR A 778 7.92 -32.20 20.58
N ALA A 779 8.32 -31.40 19.59
CA ALA A 779 8.01 -31.65 18.18
C ALA A 779 9.11 -31.10 17.27
N ALA A 780 9.20 -31.62 16.06
CA ALA A 780 9.99 -31.06 14.97
C ALA A 780 9.16 -31.09 13.68
N ASP A 781 9.53 -30.28 12.71
CA ASP A 781 8.96 -30.38 11.37
C ASP A 781 9.23 -31.74 10.76
N LEU A 782 8.23 -32.22 10.01
CA LEU A 782 8.26 -33.52 9.36
C LEU A 782 7.87 -33.38 7.88
N THR A 783 8.68 -33.94 6.99
CA THR A 783 8.23 -34.26 5.63
C THR A 783 7.86 -35.73 5.57
N ASN A 784 6.64 -36.04 5.12
CA ASN A 784 6.18 -37.41 4.93
C ASN A 784 6.01 -37.72 3.44
N ALA A 785 6.93 -38.48 2.86
CA ALA A 785 6.87 -38.94 1.48
C ALA A 785 6.25 -40.33 1.36
N THR A 786 5.21 -40.47 0.53
CA THR A 786 4.57 -41.78 0.30
C THR A 786 5.36 -42.66 -0.69
N GLY A 787 6.23 -42.06 -1.51
CA GLY A 787 7.20 -42.74 -2.37
C GLY A 787 8.60 -42.78 -1.75
N THR A 788 9.64 -42.75 -2.59
CA THR A 788 11.04 -42.71 -2.15
C THR A 788 11.49 -41.28 -1.83
N ALA A 789 12.43 -41.11 -0.88
CA ALA A 789 13.13 -39.84 -0.66
C ALA A 789 14.63 -39.96 -1.03
N THR A 790 15.08 -39.21 -2.04
CA THR A 790 16.50 -39.12 -2.42
C THR A 790 17.11 -37.85 -1.83
N LEU A 791 18.07 -37.98 -0.91
CA LEU A 791 18.55 -36.84 -0.10
C LEU A 791 19.67 -36.02 -0.75
N GLY A 792 20.39 -36.62 -1.71
CA GLY A 792 21.28 -35.92 -2.64
C GLY A 792 22.41 -35.06 -2.05
N GLY A 793 22.75 -35.22 -0.76
CA GLY A 793 23.75 -34.39 -0.08
C GLY A 793 23.26 -32.98 0.30
N ALA A 794 21.96 -32.71 0.29
CA ALA A 794 21.39 -31.43 0.71
C ALA A 794 21.74 -31.07 2.15
N THR A 795 21.77 -29.77 2.47
CA THR A 795 22.11 -29.28 3.81
C THR A 795 20.87 -29.20 4.69
N VAL A 796 20.93 -29.78 5.90
CA VAL A 796 19.86 -29.63 6.91
C VAL A 796 20.13 -28.37 7.74
N ASN A 797 19.15 -27.48 7.76
CA ASN A 797 19.16 -26.28 8.59
C ASN A 797 18.17 -26.47 9.75
N ALA A 798 18.67 -26.71 10.96
CA ALA A 798 17.83 -26.93 12.14
C ALA A 798 17.68 -25.64 12.94
N SER A 799 16.44 -25.16 13.12
CA SER A 799 16.12 -23.95 13.88
C SER A 799 15.44 -24.31 15.20
N PHE A 800 16.08 -24.00 16.32
CA PHE A 800 15.66 -24.43 17.65
C PHE A 800 14.85 -23.31 18.34
N ALA A 801 13.60 -23.59 18.71
CA ALA A 801 12.79 -22.71 19.56
C ALA A 801 13.37 -22.58 20.99
N PRO A 802 13.11 -21.51 21.75
CA PRO A 802 13.51 -21.48 23.15
C PRO A 802 12.83 -22.60 23.96
N GLY A 803 13.57 -23.39 24.73
CA GLY A 803 12.99 -24.44 25.57
C GLY A 803 13.99 -25.48 26.10
N SER A 804 13.51 -26.37 26.97
CA SER A 804 14.28 -27.51 27.49
C SER A 804 14.15 -28.70 26.53
N TYR A 805 15.20 -29.00 25.79
CA TYR A 805 15.21 -30.07 24.79
C TYR A 805 15.30 -31.44 25.46
N VAL A 806 14.25 -32.25 25.30
CA VAL A 806 14.08 -33.54 25.98
C VAL A 806 13.99 -34.74 25.01
N VAL A 807 14.18 -34.50 23.72
CA VAL A 807 14.10 -35.53 22.69
C VAL A 807 15.47 -35.67 22.02
N LYS A 808 16.08 -36.83 22.18
CA LYS A 808 17.40 -37.16 21.61
C LYS A 808 17.38 -37.37 20.10
N GLN A 809 16.22 -37.68 19.55
CA GLN A 809 16.06 -38.05 18.15
C GLN A 809 14.72 -37.55 17.64
N TYR A 810 14.74 -36.67 16.65
CA TYR A 810 13.56 -36.18 15.95
C TYR A 810 13.49 -36.84 14.58
N THR A 811 12.37 -37.50 14.26
CA THR A 811 12.09 -37.90 12.87
C THR A 811 11.78 -36.64 12.09
N ILE A 812 12.68 -36.27 11.18
CA ILE A 812 12.52 -35.06 10.37
C ILE A 812 12.04 -35.40 8.96
N LEU A 813 12.21 -36.63 8.51
CA LEU A 813 11.70 -37.10 7.22
C LEU A 813 11.32 -38.57 7.33
N ASN A 814 10.15 -38.91 6.79
CA ASN A 814 9.70 -40.28 6.56
C ASN A 814 9.47 -40.50 5.05
N ALA A 815 9.81 -41.68 4.55
CA ALA A 815 9.59 -42.10 3.17
C ALA A 815 9.13 -43.57 3.12
N THR A 816 7.85 -43.83 2.82
CA THR A 816 7.29 -45.19 2.76
C THR A 816 7.98 -46.07 1.71
N GLY A 817 8.36 -45.49 0.57
CA GLY A 817 9.12 -46.17 -0.48
C GLY A 817 10.62 -46.33 -0.18
N GLY A 818 11.10 -45.75 0.92
CA GLY A 818 12.49 -45.83 1.40
C GLY A 818 13.29 -44.55 1.20
N VAL A 819 14.33 -44.39 2.03
CA VAL A 819 15.30 -43.29 1.95
C VAL A 819 16.55 -43.75 1.18
N SER A 820 17.01 -42.94 0.23
CA SER A 820 18.19 -43.21 -0.59
C SER A 820 19.21 -42.07 -0.52
N GLY A 821 20.48 -42.43 -0.34
CA GLY A 821 21.56 -41.47 -0.07
C GLY A 821 21.48 -40.87 1.34
N THR A 822 22.30 -39.84 1.59
CA THR A 822 22.30 -39.10 2.86
C THR A 822 22.18 -37.60 2.60
N PHE A 823 21.78 -36.85 3.61
CA PHE A 823 22.02 -35.41 3.63
C PHE A 823 23.54 -35.14 3.74
N GLY A 824 23.94 -33.88 3.53
CA GLY A 824 25.30 -33.43 3.81
C GLY A 824 25.66 -33.65 5.28
N SER A 825 26.95 -33.89 5.57
CA SER A 825 27.41 -34.21 6.93
C SER A 825 27.33 -33.03 7.91
N VAL A 826 27.11 -31.80 7.40
CA VAL A 826 27.02 -30.58 8.20
C VAL A 826 25.55 -30.23 8.43
N VAL A 827 25.16 -30.14 9.70
CA VAL A 827 23.89 -29.54 10.12
C VAL A 827 24.15 -28.08 10.49
N VAL A 828 23.48 -27.16 9.82
CA VAL A 828 23.54 -25.75 10.17
C VAL A 828 22.49 -25.49 11.26
N ASN A 829 22.95 -25.21 12.47
CA ASN A 829 22.05 -24.98 13.59
C ASN A 829 21.85 -23.48 13.85
N THR A 830 20.61 -23.07 14.05
CA THR A 830 20.25 -21.75 14.54
C THR A 830 19.63 -21.90 15.93
N ASN A 831 20.14 -21.15 16.92
CA ASN A 831 19.69 -21.19 18.32
C ASN A 831 19.85 -22.55 19.03
N LEU A 832 20.74 -23.44 18.58
CA LEU A 832 21.08 -24.64 19.33
C LEU A 832 21.75 -24.25 20.66
N PRO A 833 21.25 -24.71 21.82
CA PRO A 833 21.86 -24.38 23.10
C PRO A 833 23.33 -24.80 23.18
N SER A 834 24.17 -23.92 23.74
CA SER A 834 25.59 -24.21 24.00
C SER A 834 25.72 -25.45 24.88
N GLY A 835 26.46 -26.46 24.42
CA GLY A 835 26.60 -27.74 25.11
C GLY A 835 25.89 -28.90 24.42
N PHE A 836 25.09 -28.64 23.38
CA PHE A 836 24.55 -29.69 22.51
C PHE A 836 25.30 -29.77 21.18
N ARG A 837 25.31 -30.97 20.58
CA ARG A 837 25.72 -31.21 19.20
C ARG A 837 24.57 -31.88 18.47
N SER A 838 24.38 -31.54 17.20
CA SER A 838 23.45 -32.25 16.34
C SER A 838 24.20 -33.19 15.40
N SER A 839 23.57 -34.33 15.11
CA SER A 839 24.02 -35.28 14.10
C SER A 839 22.83 -35.83 13.34
N LEU A 840 23.08 -36.45 12.18
CA LEU A 840 22.03 -37.10 11.39
C LEU A 840 22.21 -38.62 11.44
N SER A 841 21.11 -39.34 11.57
CA SER A 841 21.08 -40.81 11.42
C SER A 841 19.89 -41.24 10.56
N TYR A 842 19.92 -42.49 10.10
CA TYR A 842 18.97 -43.01 9.11
C TYR A 842 18.61 -44.46 9.42
N ASP A 843 17.37 -44.84 9.08
CA ASP A 843 16.98 -46.23 8.86
C ASP A 843 16.49 -46.43 7.42
N ALA A 844 15.83 -47.56 7.10
CA ALA A 844 15.35 -47.83 5.75
C ALA A 844 14.33 -46.79 5.23
N ASN A 845 13.57 -46.14 6.12
CA ASN A 845 12.42 -45.29 5.80
C ASN A 845 12.50 -43.89 6.40
N ASN A 846 13.43 -43.60 7.31
CA ASN A 846 13.46 -42.37 8.09
C ASN A 846 14.83 -41.69 8.05
N ALA A 847 14.81 -40.36 8.06
CA ALA A 847 15.96 -39.54 8.44
C ALA A 847 15.68 -38.83 9.76
N TYR A 848 16.69 -38.83 10.63
CA TYR A 848 16.58 -38.33 11.98
C TYR A 848 17.58 -37.21 12.26
N LEU A 849 17.17 -36.22 13.06
CA LEU A 849 18.04 -35.26 13.70
C LEU A 849 18.26 -35.68 15.15
N ASN A 850 19.50 -36.06 15.49
CA ASN A 850 19.87 -36.44 16.84
C ASN A 850 20.49 -35.26 17.61
N LEU A 851 20.25 -35.22 18.92
CA LEU A 851 20.88 -34.30 19.85
C LEU A 851 21.68 -35.07 20.91
N ASP A 852 22.96 -34.71 21.02
CA ASP A 852 23.86 -35.24 22.05
C ASP A 852 24.36 -34.12 22.96
N LEU A 853 24.51 -34.42 24.26
CA LEU A 853 25.19 -33.52 25.20
C LEU A 853 26.70 -33.62 24.97
N ALA A 854 27.34 -32.53 24.61
CA ALA A 854 28.75 -32.50 24.25
C ALA A 854 29.63 -32.80 25.48
N SER A 855 30.34 -33.93 25.47
CA SER A 855 31.32 -34.34 26.49
C SER A 855 32.63 -33.53 26.40
N GLN A 856 32.54 -32.21 26.32
CA GLN A 856 33.61 -31.35 25.79
C GLN A 856 34.64 -30.85 26.80
N TYR A 857 34.69 -31.39 28.00
CA TYR A 857 35.63 -30.89 28.99
C TYR A 857 36.87 -31.79 29.07
N SER A 858 37.97 -31.35 28.45
CA SER A 858 39.31 -31.88 28.72
C SER A 858 39.94 -31.09 29.88
N GLY A 859 40.62 -31.77 30.81
CA GLY A 859 41.31 -31.11 31.92
C GLY A 859 40.40 -30.67 33.08
N LEU A 860 39.24 -31.32 33.27
CA LEU A 860 38.42 -31.13 34.46
C LEU A 860 39.11 -31.66 35.72
N SER A 861 38.87 -31.02 36.85
CA SER A 861 39.14 -31.61 38.16
C SER A 861 38.18 -32.76 38.48
N ILE A 862 38.51 -33.61 39.46
CA ILE A 862 37.67 -34.76 39.82
C ILE A 862 36.26 -34.33 40.22
N ASN A 863 36.09 -33.27 41.01
CA ASN A 863 34.78 -32.73 41.38
C ASN A 863 33.98 -32.27 40.16
N GLN A 864 34.61 -31.55 39.22
CA GLN A 864 33.95 -31.11 37.99
C GLN A 864 33.56 -32.31 37.12
N GLN A 865 34.44 -33.30 36.99
CA GLN A 865 34.20 -34.51 36.20
C GLN A 865 33.05 -35.34 36.77
N ASN A 866 32.97 -35.47 38.10
CA ASN A 866 31.90 -36.18 38.77
C ASN A 866 30.52 -35.55 38.49
N VAL A 867 30.42 -34.22 38.54
CA VAL A 867 29.20 -33.48 38.17
C VAL A 867 28.88 -33.69 36.69
N ALA A 868 29.85 -33.48 35.79
CA ALA A 868 29.64 -33.59 34.34
C ALA A 868 29.20 -35.00 33.91
N ASN A 869 29.82 -36.05 34.46
CA ASN A 869 29.43 -37.44 34.21
C ASN A 869 28.01 -37.71 34.68
N SER A 870 27.62 -37.20 35.85
CA SER A 870 26.29 -37.39 36.40
C SER A 870 25.21 -36.73 35.54
N LEU A 871 25.44 -35.50 35.08
CA LEU A 871 24.53 -34.80 34.16
C LEU A 871 24.43 -35.50 32.79
N THR A 872 25.58 -35.95 32.26
CA THR A 872 25.64 -36.70 31.00
C THR A 872 24.89 -38.03 31.10
N ASN A 873 25.09 -38.79 32.18
CA ASN A 873 24.42 -40.05 32.42
C ASN A 873 22.91 -39.86 32.64
N PHE A 874 22.51 -38.79 33.33
CA PHE A 874 21.09 -38.45 33.48
C PHE A 874 20.45 -38.20 32.11
N PHE A 875 21.02 -37.30 31.29
CA PHE A 875 20.56 -37.06 29.91
C PHE A 875 20.51 -38.36 29.09
N ASN A 876 21.55 -39.18 29.20
CA ASN A 876 21.62 -40.46 28.50
C ASN A 876 20.56 -41.47 28.95
N THR A 877 20.11 -41.42 30.19
CA THR A 877 19.12 -42.36 30.72
C THR A 877 17.68 -41.87 30.51
N THR A 878 17.43 -40.57 30.70
CA THR A 878 16.07 -40.01 30.72
C THR A 878 15.62 -39.41 29.40
N GLY A 879 16.54 -39.18 28.45
CA GLY A 879 16.23 -38.56 27.16
C GLY A 879 16.33 -37.03 27.15
N GLY A 880 16.42 -36.38 28.32
CA GLY A 880 16.36 -34.93 28.40
C GLY A 880 17.02 -34.33 29.64
N ILE A 881 17.40 -33.05 29.54
CA ILE A 881 17.97 -32.28 30.66
C ILE A 881 17.61 -30.79 30.51
N PRO A 882 17.28 -30.05 31.59
CA PRO A 882 17.06 -28.61 31.48
C PRO A 882 18.31 -27.90 30.94
N ALA A 883 18.11 -26.97 29.99
CA ALA A 883 19.21 -26.35 29.23
C ALA A 883 20.30 -25.72 30.10
N VAL A 884 19.91 -25.19 31.27
CA VAL A 884 20.79 -24.57 32.26
C VAL A 884 21.88 -25.51 32.79
N PHE A 885 21.61 -26.83 32.83
CA PHE A 885 22.61 -27.84 33.21
C PHE A 885 23.52 -28.22 32.03
N GLY A 886 22.98 -28.17 30.80
CA GLY A 886 23.74 -28.46 29.58
C GLY A 886 24.75 -27.37 29.22
N SER A 887 24.56 -26.14 29.71
CA SER A 887 25.41 -24.98 29.43
C SER A 887 26.49 -24.69 30.49
N LEU A 888 26.69 -25.56 31.49
CA LEU A 888 27.61 -25.31 32.61
C LEU A 888 29.08 -25.32 32.17
N THR A 889 29.80 -24.21 32.31
CA THR A 889 31.27 -24.15 32.11
C THR A 889 32.04 -24.89 33.22
N PRO A 890 33.36 -25.16 33.09
CA PRO A 890 34.15 -25.74 34.19
C PRO A 890 34.02 -24.98 35.53
N ALA A 891 33.99 -23.64 35.48
CA ALA A 891 33.74 -22.81 36.66
C ALA A 891 32.31 -23.01 37.21
N GLY A 892 31.33 -23.18 36.33
CA GLY A 892 29.95 -23.51 36.70
C GLY A 892 29.84 -24.86 37.39
N LEU A 893 30.50 -25.89 36.84
CA LEU A 893 30.58 -27.24 37.43
C LEU A 893 31.18 -27.21 38.85
N THR A 894 32.19 -26.37 39.10
CA THR A 894 32.75 -26.16 40.45
C THR A 894 31.71 -25.56 41.39
N GLN A 895 30.99 -24.51 41.00
CA GLN A 895 30.00 -23.87 41.88
C GLN A 895 28.84 -24.80 42.26
N VAL A 896 28.40 -25.65 41.32
CA VAL A 896 27.27 -26.57 41.54
C VAL A 896 27.68 -27.89 42.21
N SER A 897 28.97 -28.08 42.52
CA SER A 897 29.48 -29.29 43.18
C SER A 897 29.10 -29.39 44.66
N GLY A 898 28.79 -28.27 45.32
CA GLY A 898 28.35 -28.28 46.73
C GLY A 898 29.45 -28.54 47.76
N GLU A 899 30.70 -28.17 47.49
CA GLU A 899 31.85 -28.47 48.36
C GLU A 899 31.67 -28.03 49.83
N LEU A 900 30.96 -26.94 50.11
CA LEU A 900 30.73 -26.42 51.47
C LEU A 900 30.27 -27.48 52.47
N ALA A 901 29.54 -28.49 52.01
CA ALA A 901 29.04 -29.59 52.82
C ALA A 901 30.14 -30.36 53.58
N THR A 902 31.40 -30.30 53.15
CA THR A 902 32.51 -30.94 53.86
C THR A 902 33.07 -30.09 55.01
N GLY A 903 32.66 -28.82 55.14
CA GLY A 903 33.29 -27.85 56.05
C GLY A 903 32.95 -28.03 57.54
N SER A 904 31.72 -28.44 57.88
CA SER A 904 31.28 -28.58 59.27
C SER A 904 32.02 -29.68 60.03
N GLN A 905 32.49 -30.71 59.33
CA GLN A 905 33.19 -31.83 59.92
C GLN A 905 34.48 -31.38 60.63
N GLN A 906 35.29 -30.53 59.98
CA GLN A 906 36.58 -30.14 60.53
C GLN A 906 36.44 -29.22 61.75
N THR A 907 35.56 -28.23 61.69
CA THR A 907 35.39 -27.31 62.82
C THR A 907 34.81 -28.01 64.05
N THR A 908 34.03 -29.07 63.88
CA THR A 908 33.58 -29.90 65.00
C THR A 908 34.72 -30.70 65.63
N PHE A 909 35.62 -31.28 64.82
CA PHE A 909 36.83 -31.95 65.34
C PHE A 909 37.68 -30.97 66.15
N ASP A 910 37.83 -29.74 65.66
CA ASP A 910 38.60 -28.68 66.33
C ASP A 910 37.95 -28.25 67.64
N ALA A 911 36.64 -28.05 67.65
CA ALA A 911 35.89 -27.66 68.85
C ALA A 911 35.92 -28.75 69.93
N MET A 912 35.77 -30.01 69.54
CA MET A 912 35.89 -31.13 70.48
C MET A 912 37.32 -31.28 71.00
N GLY A 913 38.33 -31.06 70.16
CA GLY A 913 39.74 -31.07 70.55
C GLY A 913 40.07 -29.99 71.59
N LEU A 914 39.62 -28.75 71.38
CA LEU A 914 39.83 -27.66 72.34
C LEU A 914 39.13 -27.91 73.67
N PHE A 915 37.91 -28.44 73.65
CA PHE A 915 37.18 -28.78 74.87
C PHE A 915 37.84 -29.92 75.66
N LEU A 916 38.29 -30.98 74.97
CA LEU A 916 39.09 -32.03 75.58
C LEU A 916 40.38 -31.45 76.18
N GLY A 917 41.09 -30.60 75.44
CA GLY A 917 42.31 -29.92 75.91
C GLY A 917 42.09 -29.00 77.11
N ALA A 918 40.90 -28.41 77.28
CA ALA A 918 40.54 -27.64 78.47
C ALA A 918 40.33 -28.55 79.70
N MET A 919 39.70 -29.71 79.52
CA MET A 919 39.46 -30.68 80.61
C MET A 919 40.73 -31.46 81.00
N THR A 920 41.55 -31.85 80.03
CA THR A 920 42.70 -32.73 80.25
C THR A 920 44.01 -31.98 80.42
N ASP A 921 44.00 -30.67 80.64
CA ASP A 921 45.23 -29.91 80.80
C ASP A 921 46.06 -30.50 81.96
N PRO A 922 47.20 -31.14 81.66
CA PRO A 922 47.93 -31.98 82.62
C PRO A 922 48.60 -31.15 83.71
N PHE A 923 48.54 -29.83 83.66
CA PHE A 923 49.18 -28.98 84.64
C PHE A 923 48.21 -28.13 85.47
N MET A 924 46.90 -28.29 85.27
CA MET A 924 45.84 -27.75 86.13
C MET A 924 45.65 -28.54 87.45
N GLY A 925 46.72 -29.21 87.90
CA GLY A 925 46.75 -30.06 89.11
C GLY A 925 46.94 -29.27 90.41
N ARG A 926 46.38 -29.78 91.52
CA ARG A 926 46.30 -29.06 92.80
C ARG A 926 47.59 -29.01 93.64
N ARG A 927 48.59 -29.85 93.39
CA ARG A 927 49.81 -29.87 94.20
C ARG A 927 50.82 -28.81 93.79
N GLY A 928 51.16 -27.92 94.73
CA GLY A 928 52.50 -27.33 94.79
C GLY A 928 53.42 -28.36 95.45
N GLU A 929 54.35 -28.94 94.69
CA GLU A 929 55.44 -29.72 95.25
C GLU A 929 56.34 -28.79 96.08
N VAL A 930 56.07 -28.71 97.38
CA VAL A 930 57.05 -28.28 98.38
C VAL A 930 57.88 -29.51 98.73
N VAL A 931 59.09 -29.63 98.19
CA VAL A 931 60.11 -30.56 98.71
C VAL A 931 60.82 -29.83 99.85
N GLY A 932 60.52 -30.23 101.09
CA GLY A 932 61.17 -29.74 102.30
C GLY A 932 62.58 -30.32 102.53
N PRO A 933 63.37 -29.73 103.44
CA PRO A 933 64.83 -29.81 103.48
C PRO A 933 65.40 -30.87 104.43
N SER A 934 66.56 -31.45 104.14
CA SER A 934 67.62 -31.85 105.10
C SER A 934 68.81 -32.54 104.41
N ALA A 935 70.02 -32.03 104.64
CA ALA A 935 71.24 -32.79 105.01
C ALA A 935 72.43 -31.80 105.13
N PRO A 936 72.85 -31.41 106.35
CA PRO A 936 73.92 -30.44 106.59
C PRO A 936 75.27 -31.12 106.96
N LEU A 937 76.39 -30.59 106.46
CA LEU A 937 77.72 -30.76 107.05
C LEU A 937 78.54 -29.48 106.87
N GLN A 938 78.66 -28.72 107.96
CA GLN A 938 79.78 -27.82 108.22
C GLN A 938 80.93 -28.67 108.79
N PHE A 939 82.10 -28.62 108.18
CA PHE A 939 83.40 -28.80 108.81
C PHE A 939 84.28 -27.66 108.27
N ALA A 940 84.38 -26.58 109.05
CA ALA A 940 85.63 -25.86 109.17
C ALA A 940 86.53 -26.74 110.08
N ASP A 941 87.86 -26.71 110.04
CA ASP A 941 88.75 -25.66 109.62
C ASP A 941 90.17 -26.26 109.52
N GLU A 942 91.14 -25.38 109.32
CA GLU A 942 92.57 -25.57 109.56
C GLU A 942 93.31 -26.18 108.37
N THR A 943 94.46 -25.61 108.01
CA THR A 943 95.55 -26.49 107.55
C THR A 943 95.95 -27.38 108.73
N ARG A 944 95.11 -28.37 109.07
CA ARG A 944 95.42 -29.53 109.92
C ARG A 944 94.27 -30.55 109.97
N ALA A 945 94.53 -31.73 109.40
CA ALA A 945 93.87 -33.01 109.66
C ALA A 945 94.27 -33.57 111.06
N PRO A 946 93.69 -34.65 111.64
CA PRO A 946 93.05 -35.83 111.00
C PRO A 946 91.80 -36.44 111.70
N GLY A 947 91.25 -37.50 111.08
CA GLY A 947 89.89 -38.04 111.25
C GLY A 947 89.54 -38.83 112.51
N ALA A 948 88.24 -39.15 112.66
CA ALA A 948 87.68 -40.25 113.45
C ALA A 948 86.14 -40.37 113.25
N SER A 949 85.64 -41.61 113.26
CA SER A 949 84.23 -42.07 113.41
C SER A 949 83.67 -41.73 114.81
N PRO A 950 82.62 -42.40 115.40
CA PRO A 950 81.44 -43.15 114.95
C PRO A 950 80.13 -42.72 115.72
N ALA A 951 79.05 -43.52 115.59
CA ALA A 951 77.87 -43.70 116.46
C ALA A 951 77.74 -42.92 117.81
N PHE A 952 76.62 -42.18 117.98
CA PHE A 952 75.69 -42.10 119.15
C PHE A 952 74.83 -40.82 119.04
N ALA A 953 73.50 -40.92 119.16
CA ALA A 953 72.64 -40.01 119.96
C ALA A 953 71.14 -40.29 119.74
N MET A 954 70.50 -40.81 120.78
CA MET A 954 69.05 -40.97 120.94
C MET A 954 68.40 -39.70 121.52
N MET A 955 67.08 -39.59 121.30
CA MET A 955 66.03 -38.84 122.04
C MET A 955 65.51 -37.49 121.49
N PRO A 956 64.20 -37.19 121.67
CA PRO A 956 63.34 -36.50 120.69
C PRO A 956 63.02 -35.03 121.02
N GLY A 957 62.60 -34.24 120.01
CA GLY A 957 62.13 -32.87 120.22
C GLY A 957 61.21 -32.34 119.10
N LYS A 958 59.96 -32.04 119.49
CA LYS A 958 58.86 -31.30 118.83
C LYS A 958 58.02 -32.00 117.74
N ALA A 959 56.72 -32.08 118.03
CA ALA A 959 55.66 -32.68 117.20
C ALA A 959 55.46 -31.99 115.82
N PRO A 960 54.99 -32.73 114.79
CA PRO A 960 54.62 -32.15 113.50
C PRO A 960 53.45 -31.15 113.65
N PRO A 961 53.43 -30.03 112.91
CA PRO A 961 52.25 -29.18 112.79
C PRO A 961 51.06 -29.97 112.25
N ALA A 962 49.86 -29.69 112.79
CA ALA A 962 48.61 -30.31 112.42
C ALA A 962 48.33 -30.23 110.91
N ALA A 963 47.70 -31.28 110.37
CA ALA A 963 47.27 -31.38 108.98
C ALA A 963 46.49 -30.13 108.54
N SER A 964 47.00 -29.43 107.53
CA SER A 964 46.26 -28.38 106.84
C SER A 964 45.07 -29.00 106.10
N PHE A 965 43.92 -28.32 106.18
CA PHE A 965 42.70 -28.68 105.46
C PHE A 965 43.00 -28.91 103.96
N ASP A 966 42.80 -30.15 103.50
CA ASP A 966 42.99 -30.51 102.10
C ASP A 966 41.85 -29.92 101.27
N ARG A 967 42.18 -29.00 100.35
CA ARG A 967 41.21 -28.37 99.45
C ARG A 967 40.70 -29.41 98.46
N ARG A 968 39.54 -30.03 98.72
CA ARG A 968 38.99 -31.17 97.97
C ARG A 968 38.10 -30.78 96.79
N TRP A 969 37.57 -29.56 96.75
CA TRP A 969 36.76 -29.05 95.63
C TRP A 969 37.47 -27.96 94.83
N SER A 970 37.20 -27.91 93.53
CA SER A 970 37.68 -26.84 92.67
C SER A 970 36.71 -26.65 91.53
N VAL A 971 36.50 -25.39 91.19
CA VAL A 971 35.76 -24.96 90.02
C VAL A 971 36.70 -24.19 89.12
N TRP A 972 36.45 -24.28 87.83
CA TRP A 972 37.20 -23.53 86.83
C TRP A 972 36.28 -23.08 85.70
N GLY A 973 36.63 -21.94 85.12
CA GLY A 973 36.07 -21.45 83.87
C GLY A 973 37.19 -21.23 82.86
N ALA A 974 36.98 -21.63 81.61
CA ALA A 974 37.92 -21.44 80.51
C ALA A 974 37.24 -20.78 79.31
N GLY A 975 37.81 -19.70 78.80
CA GLY A 975 37.51 -19.22 77.44
C GLY A 975 38.52 -19.83 76.47
N PHE A 976 38.06 -20.37 75.34
CA PHE A 976 38.93 -20.90 74.29
C PHE A 976 38.47 -20.48 72.90
N GLY A 977 39.41 -20.42 71.96
CA GLY A 977 39.10 -20.19 70.57
C GLY A 977 40.30 -20.42 69.67
N GLY A 978 40.06 -20.42 68.36
CA GLY A 978 41.11 -20.61 67.39
C GLY A 978 40.63 -20.55 65.96
N SER A 979 41.60 -20.56 65.06
CA SER A 979 41.38 -20.61 63.62
C SER A 979 42.28 -21.64 62.96
N ARG A 980 41.80 -22.25 61.87
CA ARG A 980 42.57 -23.14 61.01
C ARG A 980 42.31 -22.78 59.55
N THR A 981 43.38 -22.71 58.77
CA THR A 981 43.31 -22.69 57.30
C THR A 981 43.82 -24.03 56.76
N THR A 982 43.20 -24.53 55.69
CA THR A 982 43.59 -25.77 55.01
C THR A 982 43.58 -25.53 53.50
N ASN A 983 44.68 -25.85 52.83
CA ASN A 983 44.86 -25.64 51.40
C ASN A 983 43.95 -26.60 50.60
N GLY A 984 43.40 -26.11 49.49
CA GLY A 984 42.66 -26.94 48.53
C GLY A 984 43.59 -27.68 47.57
N ASP A 985 43.04 -28.65 46.85
CA ASP A 985 43.74 -29.45 45.83
C ASP A 985 43.09 -29.23 44.46
N ALA A 986 43.86 -28.69 43.52
CA ALA A 986 43.39 -28.37 42.18
C ALA A 986 43.02 -29.60 41.34
N ALA A 987 43.67 -30.75 41.54
CA ALA A 987 43.36 -32.00 40.83
C ALA A 987 42.06 -32.62 41.34
N LEU A 988 41.83 -32.58 42.66
CA LEU A 988 40.52 -32.93 43.24
C LEU A 988 39.44 -31.91 42.88
N GLY A 989 39.82 -30.64 42.72
CA GLY A 989 38.90 -29.54 42.53
C GLY A 989 38.30 -29.06 43.83
N SER A 990 39.04 -29.20 44.93
CA SER A 990 38.68 -28.65 46.23
C SER A 990 39.32 -27.28 46.44
N SER A 991 38.58 -26.41 47.11
CA SER A 991 38.97 -25.05 47.42
C SER A 991 39.56 -24.95 48.83
N GLY A 992 40.43 -23.96 49.05
CA GLY A 992 40.96 -23.69 50.39
C GLY A 992 39.85 -23.43 51.40
N ALA A 993 39.94 -24.07 52.57
CA ALA A 993 38.93 -24.00 53.63
C ALA A 993 39.47 -23.26 54.85
N THR A 994 38.62 -22.47 55.51
CA THR A 994 38.93 -21.78 56.77
C THR A 994 37.90 -22.14 57.82
N GLY A 995 38.35 -22.58 58.99
CA GLY A 995 37.53 -22.88 60.16
C GLY A 995 37.90 -21.99 61.33
N ARG A 996 36.91 -21.59 62.14
CA ARG A 996 37.08 -20.86 63.39
C ARG A 996 36.18 -21.45 64.46
N VAL A 997 36.71 -21.51 65.68
CA VAL A 997 36.00 -21.99 66.86
C VAL A 997 36.15 -20.95 67.98
N TYR A 998 35.10 -20.73 68.74
CA TYR A 998 35.16 -20.00 70.00
C TYR A 998 34.19 -20.63 70.99
N GLY A 999 34.51 -20.58 72.28
CA GLY A 999 33.65 -21.14 73.31
C GLY A 999 34.11 -20.81 74.71
N MET A 1000 33.23 -21.11 75.65
CA MET A 1000 33.50 -21.05 77.08
C MET A 1000 33.14 -22.38 77.70
N ALA A 1001 34.03 -22.93 78.51
CA ALA A 1001 33.81 -24.11 79.33
C ALA A 1001 33.78 -23.71 80.81
N ALA A 1002 32.94 -24.38 81.60
CA ALA A 1002 33.01 -24.35 83.04
C ALA A 1002 32.98 -25.78 83.56
N GLY A 1003 33.82 -26.07 84.55
CA GLY A 1003 33.93 -27.40 85.12
C GLY A 1003 34.15 -27.37 86.62
N ALA A 1004 33.83 -28.50 87.24
CA ALA A 1004 34.10 -28.77 88.63
C ALA A 1004 34.82 -30.10 88.74
N ASP A 1005 35.78 -30.18 89.66
CA ASP A 1005 36.48 -31.41 89.96
C ASP A 1005 36.68 -31.61 91.46
N TYR A 1006 36.82 -32.88 91.83
CA TYR A 1006 36.94 -33.35 93.19
C TYR A 1006 38.19 -34.22 93.35
N LEU A 1007 38.92 -33.99 94.44
CA LEU A 1007 40.07 -34.80 94.80
C LEU A 1007 39.58 -36.07 95.54
N LEU A 1008 39.46 -37.18 94.81
CA LEU A 1008 39.03 -38.49 95.33
C LEU A 1008 40.07 -39.08 96.29
N SER A 1009 41.35 -38.89 95.99
CA SER A 1009 42.48 -39.26 96.83
C SER A 1009 43.63 -38.27 96.61
N PRO A 1010 44.69 -38.27 97.45
CA PRO A 1010 45.83 -37.36 97.26
C PRO A 1010 46.50 -37.46 95.88
N SER A 1011 46.27 -38.54 95.12
CA SER A 1011 46.80 -38.80 93.79
C SER A 1011 45.73 -38.90 92.69
N THR A 1012 44.43 -38.79 93.01
CA THR A 1012 43.34 -39.00 92.04
C THR A 1012 42.33 -37.87 92.05
N LEU A 1013 42.08 -37.30 90.88
CA LEU A 1013 41.11 -36.25 90.64
C LEU A 1013 40.12 -36.69 89.56
N ALA A 1014 38.84 -36.43 89.78
CA ALA A 1014 37.79 -36.63 88.79
C ALA A 1014 36.95 -35.36 88.66
N GLY A 1015 36.51 -35.06 87.45
CA GLY A 1015 35.71 -33.86 87.18
C GLY A 1015 34.82 -33.98 85.97
N PHE A 1016 33.95 -32.99 85.82
CA PHE A 1016 33.11 -32.80 84.67
C PHE A 1016 33.15 -31.35 84.21
N ALA A 1017 32.85 -31.12 82.94
CA ALA A 1017 32.73 -29.79 82.37
C ALA A 1017 31.57 -29.74 81.39
N LEU A 1018 31.00 -28.55 81.28
CA LEU A 1018 30.06 -28.17 80.23
C LEU A 1018 30.68 -27.01 79.45
N ALA A 1019 30.45 -26.98 78.14
CA ALA A 1019 30.86 -25.86 77.30
C ALA A 1019 29.77 -25.44 76.32
N GLY A 1020 29.73 -24.14 76.04
CA GLY A 1020 28.93 -23.54 74.99
C GLY A 1020 29.82 -22.69 74.09
N GLY A 1021 29.50 -22.62 72.81
CA GLY A 1021 30.30 -21.86 71.85
C GLY A 1021 29.72 -21.85 70.45
N GLY A 1022 30.52 -21.45 69.48
CA GLY A 1022 30.16 -21.56 68.07
C GLY A 1022 31.33 -21.93 67.16
N THR A 1023 31.00 -22.46 65.99
CA THR A 1023 31.95 -22.57 64.88
C THR A 1023 31.55 -21.68 63.71
N ASN A 1024 32.53 -21.25 62.93
CA ASN A 1024 32.33 -20.69 61.60
C ASN A 1024 33.26 -21.39 60.62
N PHE A 1025 32.77 -21.76 59.45
CA PHE A 1025 33.57 -22.34 58.38
C PHE A 1025 33.24 -21.72 57.03
N SER A 1026 34.23 -21.65 56.15
CA SER A 1026 34.04 -21.20 54.77
C SER A 1026 34.95 -21.95 53.82
N VAL A 1027 34.49 -22.09 52.58
CA VAL A 1027 35.25 -22.63 51.46
C VAL A 1027 35.44 -21.51 50.45
N SER A 1028 36.68 -21.27 50.00
CA SER A 1028 36.96 -20.27 48.98
C SER A 1028 36.13 -20.55 47.72
N ASN A 1029 35.34 -19.57 47.27
CA ASN A 1029 34.39 -19.72 46.15
C ASN A 1029 33.30 -20.81 46.33
N GLY A 1030 33.07 -21.33 47.54
CA GLY A 1030 32.19 -22.48 47.80
C GLY A 1030 31.06 -22.25 48.82
N GLY A 1031 31.08 -21.13 49.56
CA GLY A 1031 30.04 -20.76 50.53
C GLY A 1031 30.55 -20.71 51.98
N ARG A 1032 29.64 -20.51 52.94
CA ARG A 1032 29.94 -20.36 54.38
C ARG A 1032 28.94 -21.11 55.24
N GLY A 1033 29.34 -21.49 56.44
CA GLY A 1033 28.45 -22.04 57.45
C GLY A 1033 28.89 -21.69 58.86
N HIS A 1034 27.96 -21.84 59.80
CA HIS A 1034 28.21 -21.65 61.22
C HIS A 1034 27.46 -22.71 62.03
N SER A 1035 27.88 -22.92 63.27
CA SER A 1035 27.15 -23.77 64.20
C SER A 1035 27.13 -23.22 65.61
N ASP A 1036 26.02 -23.44 66.32
CA ASP A 1036 25.93 -23.24 67.77
C ASP A 1036 26.23 -24.58 68.45
N LEU A 1037 27.15 -24.56 69.42
CA LEU A 1037 27.72 -25.75 70.04
C LEU A 1037 27.29 -25.88 71.51
N PHE A 1038 26.96 -27.10 71.92
CA PHE A 1038 26.90 -27.52 73.32
C PHE A 1038 27.80 -28.74 73.50
N GLN A 1039 28.64 -28.74 74.52
CA GLN A 1039 29.52 -29.86 74.83
C GLN A 1039 29.42 -30.21 76.32
N ALA A 1040 29.51 -31.50 76.62
CA ALA A 1040 29.55 -32.01 77.98
C ALA A 1040 30.60 -33.11 78.06
N GLY A 1041 31.41 -33.11 79.11
CA GLY A 1041 32.47 -34.09 79.26
C GLY A 1041 32.82 -34.39 80.70
N SER A 1042 33.49 -35.53 80.88
CA SER A 1042 34.01 -35.99 82.17
C SER A 1042 35.45 -36.41 82.00
N PHE A 1043 36.27 -36.19 83.01
CA PHE A 1043 37.68 -36.52 83.00
C PHE A 1043 38.16 -37.05 84.34
N VAL A 1044 39.19 -37.90 84.30
CA VAL A 1044 39.86 -38.44 85.47
C VAL A 1044 41.36 -38.32 85.27
N ARG A 1045 42.07 -37.91 86.31
CA ARG A 1045 43.53 -37.85 86.37
C ARG A 1045 44.05 -38.61 87.58
N HIS A 1046 45.08 -39.41 87.36
CA HIS A 1046 45.80 -40.13 88.41
C HIS A 1046 47.30 -39.84 88.32
N THR A 1047 47.95 -39.53 89.45
CA THR A 1047 49.40 -39.27 89.53
C THR A 1047 50.11 -40.36 90.35
N MET A 1048 51.13 -40.99 89.77
CA MET A 1048 51.90 -42.10 90.34
C MET A 1048 53.37 -41.67 90.47
N GLY A 1049 53.69 -40.98 91.56
CA GLY A 1049 54.98 -40.30 91.71
C GLY A 1049 55.20 -39.29 90.57
N PRO A 1050 56.33 -39.36 89.83
CA PRO A 1050 56.58 -38.49 88.67
C PRO A 1050 55.73 -38.84 87.43
N ALA A 1051 55.04 -39.98 87.41
CA ALA A 1051 54.17 -40.38 86.30
C ALA A 1051 52.73 -39.86 86.48
N TYR A 1052 52.00 -39.67 85.38
CA TYR A 1052 50.57 -39.43 85.42
C TYR A 1052 49.83 -40.08 84.25
N MET A 1053 48.54 -40.33 84.46
CA MET A 1053 47.58 -40.64 83.40
C MET A 1053 46.36 -39.72 83.50
N VAL A 1054 45.83 -39.32 82.35
CA VAL A 1054 44.56 -38.58 82.24
C VAL A 1054 43.71 -39.19 81.14
N ALA A 1055 42.42 -39.37 81.44
CA ALA A 1055 41.42 -39.85 80.49
C ALA A 1055 40.22 -38.90 80.49
N ALA A 1056 39.65 -38.65 79.31
CA ALA A 1056 38.43 -37.86 79.16
C ALA A 1056 37.50 -38.42 78.07
N LEU A 1057 36.20 -38.23 78.29
CA LEU A 1057 35.13 -38.48 77.32
C LEU A 1057 34.29 -37.23 77.19
N ALA A 1058 33.86 -36.91 75.97
CA ALA A 1058 33.07 -35.72 75.66
C ALA A 1058 31.99 -36.03 74.62
N TYR A 1059 30.79 -35.53 74.86
CA TYR A 1059 29.71 -35.45 73.90
C TYR A 1059 29.55 -34.00 73.42
N GLY A 1060 29.30 -33.81 72.14
CA GLY A 1060 29.00 -32.53 71.52
C GLY A 1060 27.71 -32.61 70.71
N TRP A 1061 26.85 -31.62 70.87
CA TRP A 1061 25.71 -31.37 70.00
C TRP A 1061 25.92 -30.03 69.31
N GLN A 1062 25.52 -29.93 68.04
CA GLN A 1062 25.56 -28.67 67.33
C GLN A 1062 24.41 -28.50 66.34
N ASN A 1063 23.87 -27.29 66.29
CA ASN A 1063 22.93 -26.86 65.25
C ASN A 1063 23.71 -26.12 64.16
N VAL A 1064 23.78 -26.68 62.96
CA VAL A 1064 24.59 -26.18 61.85
C VAL A 1064 23.69 -25.49 60.84
N THR A 1065 24.12 -24.31 60.40
CA THR A 1065 23.52 -23.56 59.30
C THR A 1065 24.57 -23.37 58.20
N THR A 1066 24.18 -23.56 56.95
CA THR A 1066 25.03 -23.39 55.76
C THR A 1066 24.35 -22.50 54.73
N ASP A 1067 25.13 -21.64 54.08
CA ASP A 1067 24.73 -20.74 53.00
C ASP A 1067 25.72 -20.88 51.82
N ARG A 1068 25.20 -21.26 50.66
CA ARG A 1068 25.95 -21.40 49.41
C ARG A 1068 25.31 -20.54 48.31
N THR A 1069 26.11 -19.75 47.61
CA THR A 1069 25.65 -18.95 46.47
C THR A 1069 26.05 -19.63 45.16
N VAL A 1070 25.11 -19.78 44.23
CA VAL A 1070 25.37 -20.25 42.86
C VAL A 1070 25.00 -19.14 41.90
N SER A 1071 25.96 -18.64 41.10
CA SER A 1071 25.76 -17.50 40.20
C SER A 1071 25.63 -17.87 38.71
N VAL A 1072 25.61 -19.16 38.39
CA VAL A 1072 25.76 -19.68 37.02
C VAL A 1072 24.53 -19.41 36.13
N ALA A 1073 23.34 -19.24 36.72
CA ALA A 1073 22.10 -18.98 35.98
C ALA A 1073 21.13 -18.08 36.77
N GLY A 1074 21.66 -16.97 37.29
CA GLY A 1074 21.03 -16.16 38.33
C GLY A 1074 21.78 -16.31 39.65
N ALA A 1075 21.48 -15.48 40.65
CA ALA A 1075 22.13 -15.52 41.96
C ALA A 1075 21.27 -16.32 42.97
N ASP A 1076 21.34 -17.65 42.87
CA ASP A 1076 20.65 -18.54 43.81
C ASP A 1076 21.38 -18.54 45.16
N GLN A 1077 20.63 -18.37 46.25
CA GLN A 1077 21.11 -18.46 47.63
C GLN A 1077 20.52 -19.72 48.27
N LEU A 1078 21.34 -20.75 48.40
CA LEU A 1078 20.97 -22.07 48.87
C LEU A 1078 21.36 -22.26 50.33
N HIS A 1079 20.39 -22.64 51.16
CA HIS A 1079 20.50 -22.67 52.61
C HIS A 1079 20.13 -24.04 53.17
N ALA A 1080 20.88 -24.54 54.16
CA ALA A 1080 20.49 -25.74 54.89
C ALA A 1080 20.73 -25.59 56.39
N LYS A 1081 19.81 -26.18 57.18
CA LYS A 1081 19.90 -26.29 58.64
C LYS A 1081 19.79 -27.74 59.06
N PHE A 1082 20.69 -28.20 59.92
CA PHE A 1082 20.69 -29.56 60.43
C PHE A 1082 21.40 -29.68 61.77
N ASN A 1083 21.00 -30.68 62.57
CA ASN A 1083 21.61 -30.96 63.86
C ASN A 1083 22.59 -32.11 63.73
N ALA A 1084 23.84 -31.91 64.18
CA ALA A 1084 24.86 -32.94 64.14
C ALA A 1084 25.39 -33.24 65.54
N ASN A 1085 25.87 -34.46 65.73
CA ASN A 1085 26.35 -34.94 67.03
C ASN A 1085 27.82 -35.37 66.92
N ALA A 1086 28.58 -35.19 67.98
CA ALA A 1086 29.97 -35.60 68.07
C ALA A 1086 30.24 -36.33 69.39
N PHE A 1087 31.11 -37.33 69.34
CA PHE A 1087 31.60 -38.04 70.51
C PHE A 1087 33.13 -38.09 70.44
N SER A 1088 33.81 -37.73 71.52
CA SER A 1088 35.28 -37.70 71.56
C SER A 1088 35.82 -38.31 72.82
N GLY A 1089 37.02 -38.88 72.71
CA GLY A 1089 37.75 -39.42 73.85
C GLY A 1089 39.24 -39.10 73.74
N ARG A 1090 39.89 -38.91 74.90
CA ARG A 1090 41.34 -38.74 75.00
C ARG A 1090 41.90 -39.57 76.14
N LEU A 1091 43.03 -40.23 75.91
CA LEU A 1091 43.85 -40.90 76.90
C LEU A 1091 45.29 -40.41 76.75
N GLU A 1092 45.89 -39.94 77.83
CA GLU A 1092 47.26 -39.42 77.82
C GLU A 1092 48.03 -39.92 79.05
N GLY A 1093 49.29 -40.30 78.86
CA GLY A 1093 50.22 -40.64 79.92
C GLY A 1093 51.55 -39.92 79.76
N GLY A 1094 52.17 -39.52 80.86
CA GLY A 1094 53.47 -38.84 80.85
C GLY A 1094 54.29 -39.09 82.10
N TYR A 1095 55.60 -38.86 82.02
CA TYR A 1095 56.54 -39.04 83.13
C TYR A 1095 57.43 -37.81 83.28
N ARG A 1096 57.43 -37.17 84.45
CA ARG A 1096 58.14 -35.91 84.68
C ARG A 1096 59.53 -36.14 85.28
N PHE A 1097 60.55 -35.57 84.63
CA PHE A 1097 61.92 -35.45 85.13
C PHE A 1097 62.15 -34.04 85.69
N ALA A 1098 62.46 -33.94 86.99
CA ALA A 1098 62.75 -32.66 87.65
C ALA A 1098 64.27 -32.41 87.70
N THR A 1099 64.75 -31.30 87.13
CA THR A 1099 66.13 -30.81 87.34
C THR A 1099 66.12 -29.50 88.13
N SER A 1100 67.27 -29.03 88.62
CA SER A 1100 67.38 -27.73 89.31
C SER A 1100 67.04 -26.52 88.43
N TRP A 1101 67.04 -26.67 87.10
CA TRP A 1101 66.67 -25.63 86.15
C TRP A 1101 65.21 -25.74 85.70
N VAL A 1102 64.79 -26.90 85.17
CA VAL A 1102 63.53 -27.08 84.42
C VAL A 1102 62.95 -28.49 84.64
N GLY A 1103 61.63 -28.60 84.62
CA GLY A 1103 60.91 -29.86 84.51
C GLY A 1103 60.74 -30.29 83.07
N ILE A 1104 61.02 -31.54 82.73
CA ILE A 1104 60.79 -32.09 81.38
C ILE A 1104 59.86 -33.29 81.49
N THR A 1105 58.77 -33.30 80.74
CA THR A 1105 57.75 -34.35 80.76
C THR A 1105 57.49 -34.87 79.35
N PRO A 1106 58.17 -35.94 78.90
CA PRO A 1106 57.71 -36.71 77.75
C PRO A 1106 56.33 -37.31 78.02
N TYR A 1107 55.49 -37.33 76.99
CA TYR A 1107 54.15 -37.89 77.05
C TYR A 1107 53.72 -38.49 75.71
N ALA A 1108 52.76 -39.40 75.79
CA ALA A 1108 52.05 -39.97 74.64
C ALA A 1108 50.54 -39.84 74.87
N ALA A 1109 49.79 -39.55 73.82
CA ALA A 1109 48.34 -39.47 73.88
C ALA A 1109 47.67 -40.12 72.66
N GLY A 1110 46.52 -40.74 72.89
CA GLY A 1110 45.57 -41.13 71.86
C GLY A 1110 44.29 -40.33 72.02
N GLN A 1111 43.75 -39.84 70.90
CA GLN A 1111 42.48 -39.11 70.84
C GLN A 1111 41.65 -39.62 69.67
N PHE A 1112 40.33 -39.55 69.80
CA PHE A 1112 39.45 -39.70 68.65
C PHE A 1112 38.26 -38.75 68.76
N THR A 1113 37.72 -38.37 67.61
CA THR A 1113 36.42 -37.70 67.50
C THR A 1113 35.59 -38.35 66.41
N THR A 1114 34.40 -38.84 66.76
CA THR A 1114 33.38 -39.30 65.82
C THR A 1114 32.36 -38.20 65.62
N TYR A 1115 32.05 -37.87 64.37
CA TYR A 1115 31.06 -36.89 63.93
C TYR A 1115 29.95 -37.58 63.14
N ALA A 1116 28.72 -37.54 63.65
CA ALA A 1116 27.53 -38.07 63.02
C ALA A 1116 26.74 -36.94 62.35
N LEU A 1117 26.86 -36.85 61.02
CA LEU A 1117 26.17 -35.90 60.15
C LEU A 1117 24.87 -36.55 59.61
N PRO A 1118 23.68 -36.00 59.86
CA PRO A 1118 22.44 -36.52 59.28
C PRO A 1118 22.38 -36.24 57.77
N ALA A 1119 21.44 -36.87 57.07
CA ALA A 1119 21.07 -36.43 55.73
C ALA A 1119 20.38 -35.07 55.83
N TYR A 1120 20.67 -34.17 54.88
CA TYR A 1120 20.04 -32.86 54.83
C TYR A 1120 19.94 -32.37 53.38
N ALA A 1121 19.10 -31.38 53.15
CA ALA A 1121 18.88 -30.79 51.83
C ALA A 1121 18.96 -29.27 51.90
N GLU A 1122 19.50 -28.67 50.84
CA GLU A 1122 19.49 -27.23 50.63
C GLU A 1122 18.10 -26.74 50.21
N GLN A 1123 17.78 -25.50 50.52
CA GLN A 1123 16.58 -24.79 50.07
C GLN A 1123 16.96 -23.38 49.64
N ALA A 1124 16.43 -22.92 48.52
CA ALA A 1124 16.63 -21.56 48.03
C ALA A 1124 15.90 -20.57 48.93
N VAL A 1125 16.65 -19.61 49.48
CA VAL A 1125 16.13 -18.47 50.24
C VAL A 1125 15.93 -17.25 49.33
N SER A 1126 16.66 -17.21 48.21
CA SER A 1126 16.50 -16.28 47.09
C SER A 1126 16.95 -16.97 45.81
N GLY A 1127 16.34 -16.63 44.67
CA GLY A 1127 16.53 -17.37 43.41
C GLY A 1127 15.69 -18.64 43.35
N THR A 1128 16.18 -19.66 42.64
CA THR A 1128 15.47 -20.92 42.38
C THR A 1128 16.16 -22.12 43.03
N ASN A 1129 15.42 -23.21 43.25
CA ASN A 1129 15.97 -24.49 43.73
C ASN A 1129 16.74 -25.27 42.64
N THR A 1130 17.02 -24.67 41.48
CA THR A 1130 17.57 -25.36 40.31
C THR A 1130 18.82 -26.16 40.65
N PHE A 1131 19.78 -25.55 41.35
CA PHE A 1131 21.05 -26.18 41.74
C PHE A 1131 21.11 -26.62 43.22
N ALA A 1132 19.94 -26.75 43.87
CA ALA A 1132 19.85 -27.23 45.24
C ALA A 1132 20.25 -28.70 45.33
N LEU A 1133 21.08 -29.03 46.32
CA LEU A 1133 21.59 -30.38 46.53
C LEU A 1133 20.96 -31.02 47.77
N THR A 1134 20.82 -32.34 47.71
CA THR A 1134 20.58 -33.20 48.88
C THR A 1134 21.87 -33.95 49.18
N TYR A 1135 22.26 -33.97 50.46
CA TYR A 1135 23.45 -34.65 50.94
C TYR A 1135 23.08 -35.88 51.78
N GLY A 1136 23.77 -36.99 51.54
CA GLY A 1136 23.57 -38.23 52.29
C GLY A 1136 24.09 -38.15 53.72
N ALA A 1137 23.46 -38.90 54.64
CA ALA A 1137 23.96 -39.04 56.01
C ALA A 1137 25.36 -39.65 56.02
N LYS A 1138 26.25 -39.17 56.89
CA LYS A 1138 27.64 -39.65 56.99
C LYS A 1138 28.10 -39.65 58.45
N THR A 1139 28.73 -40.74 58.89
CA THR A 1139 29.48 -40.75 60.15
C THR A 1139 30.97 -40.79 59.84
N ALA A 1140 31.75 -39.89 60.43
CA ALA A 1140 33.19 -39.81 60.23
C ALA A 1140 33.92 -39.83 61.58
N THR A 1141 34.88 -40.74 61.74
CA THR A 1141 35.73 -40.83 62.93
C THR A 1141 37.15 -40.40 62.57
N ALA A 1142 37.72 -39.48 63.34
CA ALA A 1142 39.09 -39.02 63.22
C ALA A 1142 39.90 -39.47 64.45
N PRO A 1143 40.62 -40.61 64.36
CA PRO A 1143 41.60 -40.99 65.36
C PRO A 1143 42.91 -40.23 65.16
N ARG A 1144 43.56 -39.88 66.27
CA ARG A 1144 44.82 -39.15 66.33
C ARG A 1144 45.74 -39.70 67.41
N SER A 1145 47.02 -39.82 67.12
CA SER A 1145 48.07 -40.11 68.11
C SER A 1145 49.01 -38.93 68.26
N GLU A 1146 49.46 -38.65 69.48
CA GLU A 1146 50.40 -37.57 69.78
C GLU A 1146 51.58 -38.08 70.61
N LEU A 1147 52.79 -37.68 70.23
CA LEU A 1147 54.02 -37.92 71.00
C LEU A 1147 54.71 -36.58 71.21
N GLY A 1148 55.02 -36.22 72.46
CA GLY A 1148 55.60 -34.91 72.72
C GLY A 1148 56.36 -34.79 74.01
N ILE A 1149 56.99 -33.62 74.17
CA ILE A 1149 57.73 -33.22 75.35
C ILE A 1149 57.16 -31.90 75.84
N ARG A 1150 56.94 -31.82 77.15
CA ARG A 1150 56.57 -30.58 77.84
C ARG A 1150 57.70 -30.12 78.74
N ALA A 1151 57.87 -28.81 78.86
CA ALA A 1151 58.82 -28.18 79.77
C ALA A 1151 58.08 -27.23 80.71
N ASP A 1152 58.45 -27.21 82.00
CA ASP A 1152 57.86 -26.30 82.99
C ASP A 1152 58.91 -25.72 83.94
N LYS A 1153 58.73 -24.45 84.34
CA LYS A 1153 59.56 -23.77 85.34
C LYS A 1153 58.73 -22.82 86.19
N SER A 1154 58.87 -22.94 87.51
CA SER A 1154 58.11 -22.16 88.50
C SER A 1154 58.98 -21.12 89.20
N TYR A 1155 58.41 -19.95 89.45
CA TYR A 1155 59.01 -18.82 90.14
C TYR A 1155 58.13 -18.47 91.35
N ALA A 1156 58.72 -18.45 92.54
CA ALA A 1156 58.03 -18.04 93.76
C ALA A 1156 57.89 -16.50 93.80
N LEU A 1157 56.68 -16.02 94.06
CA LEU A 1157 56.33 -14.62 94.31
C LEU A 1157 55.82 -14.50 95.76
N THR A 1158 55.74 -13.28 96.31
CA THR A 1158 55.41 -13.05 97.74
C THR A 1158 54.17 -13.81 98.22
N ASP A 1159 53.11 -13.91 97.40
CA ASP A 1159 51.86 -14.64 97.73
C ASP A 1159 51.35 -15.56 96.59
N ALA A 1160 52.21 -15.88 95.62
CA ALA A 1160 51.83 -16.66 94.43
C ALA A 1160 53.00 -17.44 93.83
N ILE A 1161 52.71 -18.37 92.92
CA ILE A 1161 53.69 -19.06 92.08
C ILE A 1161 53.36 -18.79 90.62
N LEU A 1162 54.30 -18.23 89.87
CA LEU A 1162 54.23 -18.12 88.41
C LEU A 1162 54.90 -19.34 87.78
N THR A 1163 54.18 -20.10 86.97
CA THR A 1163 54.72 -21.23 86.21
C THR A 1163 54.67 -20.93 84.73
N LEU A 1164 55.83 -20.97 84.07
CA LEU A 1164 55.93 -20.90 82.61
C LEU A 1164 56.05 -22.31 82.04
N ARG A 1165 55.35 -22.58 80.94
CA ARG A 1165 55.27 -23.90 80.32
C ARG A 1165 55.40 -23.83 78.80
N GLY A 1166 56.04 -24.84 78.24
CA GLY A 1166 56.13 -25.06 76.80
C GLY A 1166 55.82 -26.51 76.42
N ARG A 1167 55.35 -26.74 75.19
CA ARG A 1167 55.15 -28.08 74.60
C ARG A 1167 55.64 -28.06 73.16
N VAL A 1168 56.29 -29.15 72.75
CA VAL A 1168 56.48 -29.51 71.35
C VAL A 1168 56.05 -30.96 71.18
N ALA A 1169 55.23 -31.25 70.18
CA ALA A 1169 54.74 -32.61 69.92
C ALA A 1169 54.55 -32.87 68.43
N TRP A 1170 54.67 -34.14 68.03
CA TRP A 1170 54.23 -34.64 66.74
C TRP A 1170 52.84 -35.27 66.89
N ALA A 1171 51.98 -35.04 65.92
CA ALA A 1171 50.66 -35.65 65.81
C ALA A 1171 50.49 -36.35 64.47
N HIS A 1172 49.88 -37.53 64.51
CA HIS A 1172 49.47 -38.29 63.34
C HIS A 1172 47.96 -38.43 63.30
N ASP A 1173 47.34 -37.92 62.24
CA ASP A 1173 45.91 -37.96 61.96
C ASP A 1173 45.62 -39.06 60.93
N PHE A 1174 44.91 -40.12 61.35
CA PHE A 1174 44.66 -41.31 60.52
C PHE A 1174 43.54 -41.12 59.49
N THR A 1175 42.83 -39.98 59.50
CA THR A 1175 41.68 -39.74 58.62
C THR A 1175 41.73 -38.33 58.02
N THR A 1176 42.28 -38.26 56.83
CA THR A 1176 42.57 -37.03 56.10
C THR A 1176 41.50 -36.64 55.09
N ASP A 1177 40.69 -37.61 54.65
CA ASP A 1177 39.74 -37.41 53.54
C ASP A 1177 38.54 -36.57 53.94
N ARG A 1178 38.11 -35.69 53.04
CA ARG A 1178 36.91 -34.86 53.17
C ARG A 1178 36.07 -35.05 51.92
N ALA A 1179 35.02 -35.85 52.01
CA ALA A 1179 34.13 -36.11 50.88
C ALA A 1179 32.69 -36.38 51.35
N ILE A 1180 31.70 -36.02 50.53
CA ILE A 1180 30.29 -36.29 50.79
C ILE A 1180 29.53 -36.56 49.49
N ALA A 1181 28.53 -37.44 49.55
CA ALA A 1181 27.67 -37.72 48.41
C ALA A 1181 26.59 -36.64 48.30
N ALA A 1182 26.45 -36.07 47.10
CA ALA A 1182 25.47 -35.06 46.76
C ALA A 1182 24.58 -35.54 45.59
N THR A 1183 23.35 -35.03 45.52
CA THR A 1183 22.42 -35.28 44.40
C THR A 1183 21.63 -34.01 44.11
N PHE A 1184 21.49 -33.66 42.83
CA PHE A 1184 20.63 -32.55 42.42
C PHE A 1184 19.16 -32.85 42.73
N GLN A 1185 18.49 -31.96 43.46
CA GLN A 1185 17.08 -32.15 43.82
C GLN A 1185 16.15 -32.12 42.61
N THR A 1186 16.48 -31.30 41.61
CA THR A 1186 15.72 -31.16 40.36
C THR A 1186 16.05 -32.22 39.32
N LEU A 1187 17.10 -33.01 39.52
CA LEU A 1187 17.48 -34.15 38.67
C LEU A 1187 17.66 -35.42 39.54
N PRO A 1188 16.56 -36.01 40.04
CA PRO A 1188 16.64 -37.22 40.87
C PRO A 1188 17.37 -38.35 40.13
N GLY A 1189 18.50 -38.80 40.67
CA GLY A 1189 19.38 -39.79 40.04
C GLY A 1189 20.69 -39.22 39.47
N ALA A 1190 20.82 -37.90 39.34
CA ALA A 1190 22.09 -37.23 39.07
C ALA A 1190 22.91 -37.09 40.37
N SER A 1191 23.39 -38.21 40.90
CA SER A 1191 24.21 -38.30 42.11
C SER A 1191 25.70 -38.27 41.78
N PHE A 1192 26.50 -37.68 42.68
CA PHE A 1192 27.96 -37.59 42.55
C PHE A 1192 28.62 -37.41 43.92
N VAL A 1193 29.95 -37.58 44.00
CA VAL A 1193 30.74 -37.33 45.20
C VAL A 1193 31.51 -36.02 45.05
N VAL A 1194 31.42 -35.16 46.05
CA VAL A 1194 32.22 -33.92 46.15
C VAL A 1194 33.29 -34.07 47.23
N ASN A 1195 34.51 -33.68 46.88
CA ASN A 1195 35.69 -33.70 47.75
C ASN A 1195 36.02 -32.28 48.22
N GLY A 1196 36.36 -32.12 49.50
CA GLY A 1196 36.80 -30.86 50.11
C GLY A 1196 38.29 -30.85 50.44
N ALA A 1197 38.77 -29.74 51.02
CA ALA A 1197 40.15 -29.61 51.45
C ALA A 1197 40.54 -30.62 52.54
N GLY A 1198 41.37 -31.59 52.19
CA GLY A 1198 41.91 -32.61 53.10
C GLY A 1198 43.02 -32.08 54.00
N GLN A 1199 43.14 -32.64 55.20
CA GLN A 1199 44.29 -32.37 56.07
C GLN A 1199 45.45 -33.28 55.73
N ALA A 1200 46.68 -32.89 56.07
CA ALA A 1200 47.81 -33.81 56.02
C ALA A 1200 47.75 -34.78 57.21
N GLY A 1201 48.23 -36.00 57.03
CA GLY A 1201 48.27 -36.99 58.10
C GLY A 1201 49.30 -36.70 59.20
N GLU A 1202 50.20 -35.74 58.97
CA GLU A 1202 51.30 -35.40 59.89
C GLU A 1202 51.25 -33.93 60.29
N ALA A 1203 51.32 -33.63 61.59
CA ALA A 1203 51.34 -32.27 62.11
C ALA A 1203 52.34 -32.07 63.27
N ALA A 1204 52.94 -30.88 63.33
CA ALA A 1204 53.75 -30.41 64.44
C ALA A 1204 52.94 -29.49 65.35
N LEU A 1205 52.98 -29.74 66.66
CA LEU A 1205 52.26 -28.99 67.69
C LEU A 1205 53.24 -28.21 68.56
N THR A 1206 52.90 -26.96 68.84
CA THR A 1206 53.64 -26.10 69.77
C THR A 1206 52.69 -25.45 70.77
N THR A 1207 53.12 -25.31 72.03
CA THR A 1207 52.34 -24.61 73.07
C THR A 1207 53.26 -23.70 73.87
N ALA A 1208 52.77 -22.52 74.22
CA ALA A 1208 53.32 -21.66 75.26
C ALA A 1208 52.24 -21.31 76.28
N SER A 1209 52.53 -21.42 77.58
CA SER A 1209 51.57 -21.10 78.63
C SER A 1209 52.22 -20.46 79.85
N ALA A 1210 51.48 -19.59 80.51
CA ALA A 1210 51.83 -18.99 81.79
C ALA A 1210 50.66 -19.17 82.77
N GLU A 1211 50.93 -19.67 83.97
CA GLU A 1211 49.94 -19.80 85.05
C GLU A 1211 50.45 -19.10 86.31
N ILE A 1212 49.64 -18.26 86.93
CA ILE A 1212 49.88 -17.72 88.26
C ILE A 1212 48.90 -18.34 89.26
N LYS A 1213 49.40 -18.87 90.37
CA LYS A 1213 48.61 -19.54 91.41
C LYS A 1213 48.86 -18.89 92.76
N TRP A 1214 47.82 -18.31 93.36
CA TRP A 1214 47.90 -17.65 94.66
C TRP A 1214 47.68 -18.63 95.80
N ILE A 1215 48.26 -18.34 96.97
CA ILE A 1215 48.15 -19.18 98.18
C ILE A 1215 46.67 -19.39 98.60
N GLY A 1216 45.81 -18.40 98.32
CA GLY A 1216 44.35 -18.44 98.58
C GLY A 1216 43.55 -19.46 97.77
N GLY A 1217 44.17 -20.19 96.83
CA GLY A 1217 43.51 -21.26 96.05
C GLY A 1217 43.00 -20.83 94.68
N PHE A 1218 43.09 -19.54 94.35
CA PHE A 1218 42.83 -19.01 93.02
C PHE A 1218 44.04 -19.23 92.07
N SER A 1219 43.80 -19.55 90.80
CA SER A 1219 44.82 -19.52 89.75
C SER A 1219 44.26 -18.99 88.43
N LEU A 1220 45.14 -18.37 87.64
CA LEU A 1220 44.84 -17.85 86.30
C LEU A 1220 45.92 -18.35 85.33
N ALA A 1221 45.51 -18.96 84.23
CA ALA A 1221 46.38 -19.45 83.17
C ALA A 1221 46.00 -18.87 81.81
N ALA A 1222 47.01 -18.59 81.00
CA ALA A 1222 46.85 -18.27 79.59
C ALA A 1222 47.71 -19.25 78.77
N THR A 1223 47.18 -19.73 77.65
CA THR A 1223 47.81 -20.72 76.77
C THR A 1223 47.59 -20.34 75.32
N PHE A 1224 48.64 -20.43 74.52
CA PHE A 1224 48.62 -20.30 73.07
C PHE A 1224 49.19 -21.58 72.44
N GLU A 1225 48.50 -22.14 71.45
CA GLU A 1225 48.91 -23.35 70.74
C GLU A 1225 48.93 -23.12 69.23
N GLY A 1226 49.92 -23.72 68.57
CA GLY A 1226 50.04 -23.78 67.13
C GLY A 1226 50.07 -25.22 66.63
N GLU A 1227 49.41 -25.49 65.51
CA GLU A 1227 49.48 -26.76 64.79
C GLU A 1227 49.81 -26.50 63.32
N PHE A 1228 50.86 -27.16 62.81
CA PHE A 1228 51.40 -26.92 61.49
C PHE A 1228 51.59 -28.23 60.72
N SER A 1229 51.07 -28.28 59.50
CA SER A 1229 51.25 -29.41 58.57
C SER A 1229 51.59 -28.92 57.16
N SER A 1230 51.80 -29.85 56.22
CA SER A 1230 52.01 -29.49 54.80
C SER A 1230 50.77 -28.88 54.14
N ALA A 1231 49.57 -29.13 54.68
CA ALA A 1231 48.31 -28.69 54.11
C ALA A 1231 47.55 -27.69 54.99
N SER A 1232 47.88 -27.54 56.27
CA SER A 1232 47.10 -26.74 57.22
C SER A 1232 47.96 -25.99 58.24
N GLN A 1233 47.42 -24.85 58.70
CA GLN A 1233 47.97 -24.06 59.78
C GLN A 1233 46.86 -23.70 60.75
N SER A 1234 47.05 -23.93 62.05
CA SER A 1234 46.10 -23.58 63.09
C SER A 1234 46.74 -22.84 64.25
N TYR A 1235 46.01 -21.87 64.77
CA TYR A 1235 46.37 -21.08 65.93
C TYR A 1235 45.20 -21.06 66.90
N THR A 1236 45.44 -21.48 68.14
CA THR A 1236 44.42 -21.56 69.18
C THR A 1236 44.92 -20.92 70.47
N SER A 1237 43.98 -20.45 71.29
CA SER A 1237 44.27 -19.90 72.59
C SER A 1237 43.20 -20.31 73.59
N LYS A 1238 43.60 -20.44 74.86
CA LYS A 1238 42.68 -20.62 75.98
C LYS A 1238 43.17 -19.85 77.21
N GLY A 1239 42.23 -19.28 77.95
CA GLY A 1239 42.47 -18.67 79.25
C GLY A 1239 41.62 -19.37 80.30
N VAL A 1240 42.20 -19.75 81.43
CA VAL A 1240 41.53 -20.52 82.48
C VAL A 1240 41.65 -19.83 83.82
N ALA A 1241 40.54 -19.60 84.51
CA ALA A 1241 40.48 -19.14 85.89
C ALA A 1241 39.97 -20.28 86.77
N ARG A 1242 40.62 -20.54 87.90
CA ARG A 1242 40.31 -21.67 88.77
C ARG A 1242 40.33 -21.23 90.23
N TYR A 1243 39.43 -21.79 91.02
CA TYR A 1243 39.42 -21.64 92.48
C TYR A 1243 39.32 -23.02 93.12
N ALA A 1244 40.25 -23.34 94.02
CA ALA A 1244 40.26 -24.56 94.82
C ALA A 1244 40.09 -24.21 96.30
N TRP A 1245 39.21 -24.93 96.98
CA TRP A 1245 38.94 -24.78 98.41
C TRP A 1245 38.73 -26.12 99.12
#